data_AF-A0A814WJT1-F1
#
_entry.id   AF-A0A814WJT1-F1
#
_cell.length_a   1.000
_cell.length_b   1.000
_cell.length_c   1.000
_cell.angle_alpha   90.00
_cell.angle_beta   90.00
_cell.angle_gamma   90.00
#
_symmetry.space_group_name_H-M   'P 1'
#
loop_
_entity.id
_entity.type
_entity.pdbx_description
1 polymer ?
#
loop_
_entity_poly.entity_id
_entity_poly.type
_entity_poly.pdbx_seq_one_letter_code
_entity_poly.pdbx_strand_id
1 'polypeptide(L)'
;MEKSEKMENKLDTKGREEPKTGRLVDAKQRRKKMHQAKVLNNEIHAWRNDHSIVNRRNPGVFKQMSQACRDRLVQTPTVIMMVGLPARGKTYMARKLARYLHWIGIKTKVFNVGDYRRDAVKVYTGNEFFNPDNTEAVAIRNLCAQNALEDMCNYLQNQGEVAIFDATNTTRERRRTIYNYCTEVCCFRVFFVESICNSPEVIQANIREVKLKSPDYKNVSEEEAVEDFLLRIELYVKQYEPIDDKITEKHYSFIKIYNCGERFLVHKIRGIIQSRVVYFLMNMHVLQRTIYLTRHGESEMNVEQRIGGDSPLSPAGITYTEVLAQYIANENIKDLIVWTSARQQAIDTAAKINAPTEPLKALNGLNPGMFEGLTYREVAERYPEEFAARDRSKYYYRYPGGESYHDLVARLEPVIMELERAENLLVICHQAVARCILAYFLDKDPEHLPYIKVPLHTVIKLTPMAYGCMMESIPLSVEAVNTHRSKPKNCDPHRPVAEALNEFLEEVKLKSPDYKNVSEEEAVEDFLLRLELYVKQYEPIDDKITEKHYSFIKIYNCGERFLVHKIRGTIQSRVVYFLMNMHVLQRTIYLTRHGESEMNVEQRIGGDSPLSPAGITYTEVLAQYIANENIKDLIVWTSARQQAIDTAAKINAPTESLKALNGINPGMFEGLTYREVAERYPEEFAARDRSKYYYRSPGGESYHDLVARLEPVIMELERAENLLGICHQAVARCILAYFLDKDPGM
;
A
#
# COMPACT_ATOMS: atom_id res chain seq x y z
N MET A 1 -30.17 -58.27 46.25
CA MET A 1 -30.95 -57.88 45.06
C MET A 1 -29.95 -57.80 43.92
N GLU A 2 -29.66 -58.97 43.33
CA GLU A 2 -30.20 -59.47 42.05
C GLU A 2 -29.28 -59.04 40.89
N LYS A 3 -28.45 -59.97 40.41
CA LYS A 3 -28.68 -60.89 39.25
C LYS A 3 -28.31 -60.17 37.94
N SER A 4 -27.21 -60.60 37.30
CA SER A 4 -27.20 -61.38 36.03
C SER A 4 -27.35 -60.45 34.81
N GLU A 5 -26.58 -60.46 33.73
CA GLU A 5 -25.93 -61.48 32.89
C GLU A 5 -24.77 -60.77 32.14
N LYS A 6 -23.56 -61.30 31.98
CA LYS A 6 -23.08 -62.48 31.24
C LYS A 6 -23.45 -62.52 29.74
N MET A 7 -22.45 -62.26 28.89
CA MET A 7 -21.84 -63.26 27.99
C MET A 7 -20.41 -62.74 27.68
N GLU A 8 -19.36 -63.41 28.17
CA GLU A 8 -18.68 -64.57 27.55
C GLU A 8 -18.10 -64.20 26.18
N ASN A 9 -16.89 -64.55 25.74
CA ASN A 9 -15.78 -65.43 26.13
C ASN A 9 -14.72 -65.07 25.03
N LYS A 10 -13.40 -65.21 25.10
CA LYS A 10 -12.54 -66.21 25.71
C LYS A 10 -11.09 -65.76 25.51
N LEU A 11 -10.25 -66.27 26.41
CA LEU A 11 -8.83 -66.06 26.61
C LEU A 11 -7.91 -66.62 25.50
N ASP A 12 -6.82 -65.88 25.29
CA ASP A 12 -5.41 -66.32 25.33
C ASP A 12 -4.88 -67.27 24.24
N THR A 13 -3.89 -66.79 23.46
CA THR A 13 -2.49 -67.29 23.47
C THR A 13 -1.61 -66.63 22.40
N LYS A 14 -0.45 -66.14 22.85
CA LYS A 14 0.86 -66.03 22.17
C LYS A 14 0.93 -65.50 20.71
N GLY A 15 1.62 -64.36 20.53
CA GLY A 15 2.52 -64.16 19.39
C GLY A 15 2.67 -62.74 18.85
N ARG A 16 3.88 -62.19 19.01
CA ARG A 16 4.63 -61.32 18.08
C ARG A 16 4.12 -59.90 17.72
N GLU A 17 5.11 -59.00 17.76
CA GLU A 17 5.28 -57.72 17.05
C GLU A 17 4.81 -56.41 17.72
N GLU A 18 5.75 -55.75 18.40
CA GLU A 18 5.73 -54.30 18.60
C GLU A 18 5.79 -53.56 17.24
N PRO A 19 4.98 -52.52 16.99
CA PRO A 19 5.11 -51.72 15.79
C PRO A 19 6.30 -50.75 15.93
N LYS A 20 7.47 -51.19 15.43
CA LYS A 20 8.70 -50.39 15.23
C LYS A 20 8.56 -49.27 14.18
N THR A 21 7.36 -48.78 13.85
CA THR A 21 7.15 -47.88 12.69
C THR A 21 7.10 -46.39 13.04
N GLY A 22 6.91 -46.00 14.30
CA GLY A 22 6.86 -44.58 14.71
C GLY A 22 8.22 -43.87 14.84
N ARG A 23 9.25 -44.56 15.34
CA ARG A 23 10.62 -43.99 15.49
C ARG A 23 11.42 -43.96 14.19
N LEU A 24 11.06 -44.77 13.19
CA LEU A 24 11.76 -44.87 11.92
C LEU A 24 11.35 -43.77 10.92
N VAL A 25 10.12 -43.24 11.01
CA VAL A 25 9.63 -42.16 10.13
C VAL A 25 10.30 -40.83 10.51
N ASP A 26 10.39 -40.53 11.80
CA ASP A 26 11.03 -39.30 12.32
C ASP A 26 12.57 -39.33 12.13
N ALA A 27 13.19 -40.51 12.28
CA ALA A 27 14.60 -40.72 11.96
C ALA A 27 14.90 -40.64 10.44
N LYS A 28 13.99 -41.11 9.57
CA LYS A 28 14.11 -40.96 8.11
C LYS A 28 13.95 -39.50 7.68
N GLN A 29 13.04 -38.75 8.30
CA GLN A 29 12.82 -37.33 7.98
C GLN A 29 13.97 -36.46 8.50
N ARG A 30 14.50 -36.75 9.69
CA ARG A 30 15.76 -36.16 10.20
C ARG A 30 16.97 -36.53 9.33
N ARG A 31 17.10 -37.78 8.86
CA ARG A 31 18.17 -38.20 7.93
C ARG A 31 18.02 -37.55 6.55
N LYS A 32 16.80 -37.36 6.04
CA LYS A 32 16.54 -36.70 4.76
C LYS A 32 16.84 -35.19 4.83
N LYS A 33 16.53 -34.55 5.97
CA LYS A 33 16.92 -33.16 6.26
C LYS A 33 18.43 -33.01 6.53
N MET A 34 19.07 -33.93 7.25
CA MET A 34 20.54 -33.95 7.41
C MET A 34 21.27 -34.26 6.10
N HIS A 35 20.68 -35.06 5.21
CA HIS A 35 21.23 -35.32 3.88
C HIS A 35 21.07 -34.11 2.97
N GLN A 36 19.91 -33.43 2.98
CA GLN A 36 19.74 -32.14 2.30
C GLN A 36 20.66 -31.05 2.88
N ALA A 37 20.84 -31.00 4.20
CA ALA A 37 21.79 -30.10 4.85
C ALA A 37 23.25 -30.45 4.52
N LYS A 38 23.61 -31.72 4.39
CA LYS A 38 24.95 -32.16 3.92
C LYS A 38 25.18 -31.88 2.44
N VAL A 39 24.16 -32.06 1.58
CA VAL A 39 24.22 -31.72 0.16
C VAL A 39 24.35 -30.20 0.01
N LEU A 40 23.58 -29.42 0.77
CA LEU A 40 23.68 -27.96 0.80
C LEU A 40 25.01 -27.48 1.41
N ASN A 41 25.54 -28.16 2.43
CA ASN A 41 26.84 -27.82 3.00
C ASN A 41 28.01 -28.21 2.06
N ASN A 42 27.83 -29.25 1.24
CA ASN A 42 28.74 -29.58 0.15
C ASN A 42 28.61 -28.59 -1.03
N GLU A 43 27.42 -28.04 -1.30
CA GLU A 43 27.20 -26.95 -2.25
C GLU A 43 27.74 -25.62 -1.71
N ILE A 44 27.73 -25.38 -0.40
CA ILE A 44 28.36 -24.23 0.27
C ILE A 44 29.89 -24.38 0.30
N HIS A 45 30.42 -25.60 0.49
CA HIS A 45 31.84 -25.88 0.33
C HIS A 45 32.28 -25.79 -1.14
N ALA A 46 31.42 -26.20 -2.08
CA ALA A 46 31.63 -25.95 -3.50
C ALA A 46 31.62 -24.44 -3.76
N TRP A 47 30.64 -23.67 -3.28
CA TRP A 47 30.57 -22.21 -3.45
C TRP A 47 31.74 -21.45 -2.81
N ARG A 48 32.26 -21.90 -1.66
CA ARG A 48 33.48 -21.35 -1.03
C ARG A 48 34.74 -21.60 -1.86
N ASN A 49 34.83 -22.79 -2.48
CA ASN A 49 35.97 -23.18 -3.33
C ASN A 49 35.77 -22.79 -4.80
N ASP A 50 34.57 -22.37 -5.19
CA ASP A 50 34.20 -22.00 -6.54
C ASP A 50 34.22 -20.49 -6.72
N HIS A 51 35.40 -19.93 -6.48
CA HIS A 51 35.81 -18.64 -7.05
C HIS A 51 35.92 -18.71 -8.60
N SER A 52 35.36 -19.72 -9.25
CA SER A 52 35.43 -19.96 -10.70
C SER A 52 34.08 -19.91 -11.43
N ILE A 53 32.94 -19.92 -10.73
CA ILE A 53 31.61 -19.67 -11.33
C ILE A 53 31.45 -18.19 -11.75
N VAL A 54 32.28 -17.28 -11.23
CA VAL A 54 32.41 -15.91 -11.77
C VAL A 54 33.01 -15.91 -13.19
N ASN A 55 33.61 -17.02 -13.65
CA ASN A 55 34.32 -17.09 -14.94
C ASN A 55 33.81 -18.13 -15.95
N ARG A 56 32.62 -18.74 -15.74
CA ARG A 56 32.04 -19.67 -16.74
C ARG A 56 30.62 -19.30 -17.18
N ARG A 57 30.42 -18.05 -17.59
CA ARG A 57 29.46 -17.68 -18.66
C ARG A 57 30.10 -16.57 -19.50
N ASN A 58 30.43 -16.89 -20.75
CA ASN A 58 30.91 -16.01 -21.83
C ASN A 58 31.77 -14.78 -21.46
N PRO A 59 33.11 -14.83 -21.66
CA PRO A 59 34.00 -13.67 -21.50
C PRO A 59 33.68 -12.48 -22.44
N GLY A 60 32.85 -12.68 -23.47
CA GLY A 60 32.44 -11.65 -24.42
C GLY A 60 31.36 -10.68 -23.93
N VAL A 61 30.57 -11.05 -22.91
CA VAL A 61 29.44 -10.22 -22.42
C VAL A 61 29.90 -9.19 -21.39
N PHE A 62 30.97 -9.48 -20.64
CA PHE A 62 31.43 -8.64 -19.53
C PHE A 62 32.33 -7.46 -19.93
N LYS A 63 32.80 -7.39 -21.18
CA LYS A 63 33.61 -6.25 -21.65
C LYS A 63 32.77 -5.04 -22.12
N GLN A 64 31.51 -5.25 -22.50
CA GLN A 64 30.62 -4.18 -23.00
C GLN A 64 29.90 -3.39 -21.90
N MET A 65 29.74 -3.92 -20.68
CA MET A 65 28.97 -3.25 -19.62
C MET A 65 29.70 -2.12 -18.86
N SER A 66 31.01 -1.94 -19.07
CA SER A 66 31.82 -0.96 -18.32
C SER A 66 31.71 0.50 -18.83
N GLN A 67 31.19 0.71 -20.04
CA GLN A 67 30.99 2.06 -20.60
C GLN A 67 29.60 2.62 -20.23
N ALA A 68 28.55 1.80 -20.36
CA ALA A 68 27.17 2.21 -20.08
C ALA A 68 26.88 2.53 -18.59
N CYS A 69 27.56 1.88 -17.63
CA CYS A 69 27.43 2.25 -16.20
C CYS A 69 28.16 3.55 -15.84
N ARG A 70 29.11 4.04 -16.67
CA ARG A 70 29.75 5.37 -16.46
C ARG A 70 28.86 6.53 -16.89
N ASP A 71 27.97 6.32 -17.86
CA ASP A 71 27.09 7.35 -18.40
C ASP A 71 25.79 7.57 -17.58
N ARG A 72 25.46 6.68 -16.62
CA ARG A 72 24.21 6.69 -15.82
C ARG A 72 24.29 7.40 -14.45
N LEU A 73 25.08 8.45 -14.33
CA LEU A 73 25.34 9.12 -13.04
C LEU A 73 24.17 9.92 -12.44
N VAL A 74 23.01 10.03 -13.09
CA VAL A 74 21.90 10.91 -12.63
C VAL A 74 20.72 10.17 -11.99
N GLN A 75 20.41 8.93 -12.39
CA GLN A 75 19.23 8.17 -11.91
C GLN A 75 19.58 6.76 -11.40
N THR A 76 20.65 6.63 -10.63
CA THR A 76 21.04 5.34 -10.05
C THR A 76 20.17 5.00 -8.83
N PRO A 77 19.45 3.86 -8.79
CA PRO A 77 18.70 3.44 -7.60
C PRO A 77 19.61 3.33 -6.37
N THR A 78 19.07 3.60 -5.19
CA THR A 78 19.83 3.64 -3.93
C THR A 78 19.38 2.57 -2.96
N VAL A 79 20.33 1.74 -2.52
CA VAL A 79 20.17 0.81 -1.41
C VAL A 79 20.60 1.49 -0.12
N ILE A 80 19.69 1.60 0.85
CA ILE A 80 19.97 2.05 2.21
C ILE A 80 20.17 0.82 3.08
N MET A 81 21.41 0.60 3.53
CA MET A 81 21.81 -0.59 4.27
C MET A 81 21.82 -0.31 5.77
N MET A 82 20.88 -0.89 6.52
CA MET A 82 20.86 -0.72 7.97
C MET A 82 21.98 -1.54 8.63
N VAL A 83 22.67 -0.96 9.61
CA VAL A 83 23.75 -1.61 10.38
C VAL A 83 23.56 -1.37 11.87
N GLY A 84 23.85 -2.37 12.69
CA GLY A 84 23.91 -2.25 14.14
C GLY A 84 23.29 -3.42 14.89
N LEU A 85 23.53 -3.45 16.20
CA LEU A 85 23.06 -4.50 17.10
C LEU A 85 21.51 -4.56 17.19
N PRO A 86 20.92 -5.68 17.64
CA PRO A 86 19.49 -5.75 17.95
C PRO A 86 19.06 -4.68 18.99
N ALA A 87 17.78 -4.27 18.96
CA ALA A 87 17.22 -3.21 19.81
C ALA A 87 17.95 -1.84 19.73
N ARG A 88 18.44 -1.47 18.54
CA ARG A 88 19.06 -0.16 18.24
C ARG A 88 18.22 0.67 17.26
N GLY A 89 16.90 0.61 17.34
CA GLY A 89 16.03 1.45 16.49
C GLY A 89 16.08 1.24 14.96
N LYS A 90 16.83 0.27 14.41
CA LYS A 90 16.98 0.09 12.95
C LYS A 90 15.64 -0.02 12.20
N THR A 91 14.77 -0.94 12.63
CA THR A 91 13.46 -1.12 12.01
C THR A 91 12.57 0.11 12.13
N TYR A 92 12.67 0.84 13.25
CA TYR A 92 11.97 2.11 13.47
C TYR A 92 12.42 3.16 12.45
N MET A 93 13.74 3.38 12.34
CA MET A 93 14.32 4.32 11.38
C MET A 93 14.04 3.92 9.93
N ALA A 94 14.18 2.64 9.59
CA ALA A 94 13.90 2.13 8.26
C ALA A 94 12.46 2.41 7.82
N ARG A 95 11.48 2.16 8.71
CA ARG A 95 10.06 2.39 8.40
C ARG A 95 9.71 3.88 8.35
N LYS A 96 10.18 4.69 9.31
CA LYS A 96 9.98 6.15 9.27
C LYS A 96 10.59 6.77 8.01
N LEU A 97 11.80 6.36 7.66
CA LEU A 97 12.49 6.84 6.47
C LEU A 97 11.76 6.42 5.20
N ALA A 98 11.28 5.18 5.11
CA ALA A 98 10.48 4.72 3.97
C ALA A 98 9.22 5.57 3.79
N ARG A 99 8.50 5.83 4.89
CA ARG A 99 7.28 6.63 4.89
C ARG A 99 7.55 8.08 4.48
N TYR A 100 8.62 8.68 4.97
CA TYR A 100 9.04 10.01 4.55
C TYR A 100 9.35 10.07 3.05
N LEU A 101 10.19 9.15 2.56
CA LEU A 101 10.54 9.09 1.16
C LEU A 101 9.30 8.85 0.28
N HIS A 102 8.39 7.98 0.70
CA HIS A 102 7.11 7.73 0.02
C HIS A 102 6.24 9.00 -0.01
N TRP A 103 6.11 9.71 1.11
CA TRP A 103 5.30 10.91 1.22
C TRP A 103 5.78 12.06 0.32
N ILE A 104 7.10 12.20 0.13
CA ILE A 104 7.68 13.16 -0.85
C ILE A 104 7.70 12.63 -2.29
N GLY A 105 7.12 11.45 -2.55
CA GLY A 105 6.96 10.88 -3.89
C GLY A 105 8.09 9.97 -4.39
N ILE A 106 9.04 9.57 -3.53
CA ILE A 106 10.15 8.66 -3.90
C ILE A 106 9.75 7.20 -3.66
N LYS A 107 9.76 6.38 -4.72
CA LYS A 107 9.37 4.97 -4.65
C LYS A 107 10.32 4.17 -3.77
N THR A 108 9.87 3.85 -2.56
CA THR A 108 10.69 3.25 -1.51
C THR A 108 10.08 1.97 -0.94
N LYS A 109 10.89 0.93 -0.70
CA LYS A 109 10.44 -0.32 -0.03
C LYS A 109 11.46 -0.81 1.00
N VAL A 110 10.95 -1.33 2.13
CA VAL A 110 11.76 -1.95 3.20
C VAL A 110 11.82 -3.47 3.00
N PHE A 111 13.02 -4.04 3.09
CA PHE A 111 13.29 -5.48 3.04
C PHE A 111 13.85 -5.91 4.41
N ASN A 112 12.98 -6.40 5.30
CA ASN A 112 13.37 -6.81 6.65
C ASN A 112 13.76 -8.29 6.67
N VAL A 113 15.05 -8.59 6.83
CA VAL A 113 15.57 -9.96 6.82
C VAL A 113 14.98 -10.81 7.97
N GLY A 114 14.51 -10.15 9.04
CA GLY A 114 13.82 -10.81 10.14
C GLY A 114 12.48 -11.45 9.73
N ASP A 115 11.76 -10.86 8.77
CA ASP A 115 10.51 -11.41 8.21
C ASP A 115 10.80 -12.71 7.44
N TYR A 116 11.75 -12.67 6.49
CA TYR A 116 12.21 -13.84 5.75
C TYR A 116 12.64 -15.00 6.67
N ARG A 117 13.32 -14.68 7.78
CA ARG A 117 13.70 -15.69 8.79
C ARG A 117 12.49 -16.29 9.50
N ARG A 118 11.48 -15.50 9.85
CA ARG A 118 10.26 -16.01 10.51
C ARG A 118 9.47 -16.93 9.58
N ASP A 119 9.44 -16.63 8.29
CA ASP A 119 8.78 -17.48 7.29
C ASP A 119 9.53 -18.81 7.10
N ALA A 120 10.87 -18.76 7.10
CA ALA A 120 11.71 -19.95 6.99
C ALA A 120 11.67 -20.83 8.27
N VAL A 121 11.60 -20.20 9.45
CA VAL A 121 11.68 -20.86 10.75
C VAL A 121 10.38 -20.59 11.53
N LYS A 122 9.36 -21.41 11.25
CA LYS A 122 7.97 -21.26 11.75
C LYS A 122 7.81 -21.24 13.28
N VAL A 123 8.79 -21.73 14.04
CA VAL A 123 8.79 -21.73 15.51
C VAL A 123 10.12 -21.21 16.01
N TYR A 124 10.09 -20.13 16.80
CA TYR A 124 11.26 -19.60 17.48
C TYR A 124 11.61 -20.49 18.67
N THR A 125 12.83 -21.03 18.71
CA THR A 125 13.31 -21.95 19.75
C THR A 125 14.30 -21.30 20.72
N GLY A 126 14.35 -19.97 20.78
CA GLY A 126 15.24 -19.20 21.68
C GLY A 126 16.52 -18.66 21.03
N ASN A 127 17.34 -17.99 21.85
CA ASN A 127 18.53 -17.25 21.42
C ASN A 127 19.65 -18.10 20.78
N GLU A 128 19.70 -19.42 21.05
CA GLU A 128 20.69 -20.33 20.44
C GLU A 128 20.66 -20.36 18.90
N PHE A 129 19.54 -19.98 18.29
CA PHE A 129 19.47 -19.78 16.84
C PHE A 129 20.38 -18.65 16.34
N PHE A 130 20.71 -17.68 17.20
CA PHE A 130 21.59 -16.57 16.86
C PHE A 130 23.05 -16.82 17.23
N ASN A 131 23.34 -17.96 17.86
CA ASN A 131 24.69 -18.34 18.24
C ASN A 131 25.60 -18.43 17.01
N PRO A 132 26.76 -17.76 16.99
CA PRO A 132 27.68 -17.80 15.85
C PRO A 132 28.26 -19.18 15.57
N ASP A 133 28.36 -20.03 16.58
CA ASP A 133 28.91 -21.39 16.47
C ASP A 133 27.86 -22.39 15.92
N ASN A 134 26.59 -21.97 15.86
CA ASN A 134 25.50 -22.75 15.28
C ASN A 134 25.50 -22.65 13.75
N THR A 135 26.32 -23.51 13.11
CA THR A 135 26.51 -23.53 11.64
C THR A 135 25.22 -23.70 10.84
N GLU A 136 24.26 -24.51 11.32
CA GLU A 136 22.96 -24.69 10.67
C GLU A 136 22.14 -23.39 10.71
N ALA A 137 22.05 -22.74 11.86
CA ALA A 137 21.31 -21.49 11.99
C ALA A 137 21.98 -20.32 11.25
N VAL A 138 23.31 -20.29 11.18
CA VAL A 138 24.07 -19.35 10.32
C VAL A 138 23.70 -19.56 8.85
N ALA A 139 23.67 -20.81 8.37
CA ALA A 139 23.30 -21.11 6.98
C ALA A 139 21.87 -20.66 6.65
N ILE A 140 20.91 -20.90 7.54
CA ILE A 140 19.52 -20.44 7.37
C ILE A 140 19.45 -18.91 7.33
N ARG A 141 20.13 -18.22 8.25
CA ARG A 141 20.15 -16.74 8.27
C ARG A 141 20.77 -16.16 6.99
N ASN A 142 21.82 -16.79 6.47
CA ASN A 142 22.45 -16.38 5.21
C ASN A 142 21.51 -16.57 4.02
N LEU A 143 20.76 -17.68 3.96
CA LEU A 143 19.77 -17.91 2.92
C LEU A 143 18.63 -16.88 2.97
N CYS A 144 18.10 -16.58 4.16
CA CYS A 144 17.04 -15.57 4.33
C CYS A 144 17.50 -14.19 3.85
N ALA A 145 18.74 -13.85 4.18
CA ALA A 145 19.38 -12.64 3.72
C ALA A 145 19.59 -12.58 2.20
N GLN A 146 19.92 -13.71 1.56
CA GLN A 146 20.08 -13.79 0.12
C GLN A 146 18.73 -13.62 -0.58
N ASN A 147 17.69 -14.30 -0.12
CA ASN A 147 16.33 -14.15 -0.67
C ASN A 147 15.85 -12.69 -0.57
N ALA A 148 16.08 -12.04 0.57
CA ALA A 148 15.75 -10.63 0.74
C ALA A 148 16.55 -9.72 -0.21
N LEU A 149 17.82 -10.06 -0.50
CA LEU A 149 18.67 -9.30 -1.42
C LEU A 149 18.21 -9.46 -2.87
N GLU A 150 17.80 -10.67 -3.27
CA GLU A 150 17.24 -10.96 -4.60
C GLU A 150 15.93 -10.20 -4.83
N ASP A 151 15.00 -10.24 -3.87
CA ASP A 151 13.76 -9.47 -3.93
C ASP A 151 13.99 -7.95 -3.98
N MET A 152 14.99 -7.47 -3.23
CA MET A 152 15.41 -6.07 -3.23
C MET A 152 15.94 -5.65 -4.60
N CYS A 153 16.80 -6.46 -5.21
CA CYS A 153 17.33 -6.19 -6.54
C CYS A 153 16.24 -6.20 -7.60
N ASN A 154 15.33 -7.18 -7.55
CA ASN A 154 14.17 -7.25 -8.44
C ASN A 154 13.30 -6.00 -8.31
N TYR A 155 13.07 -5.50 -7.09
CA TYR A 155 12.32 -4.26 -6.88
C TYR A 155 12.99 -3.05 -7.52
N LEU A 156 14.30 -2.85 -7.27
CA LEU A 156 15.06 -1.70 -7.77
C LEU A 156 15.31 -1.74 -9.29
N GLN A 157 15.36 -2.92 -9.90
CA GLN A 157 15.51 -3.06 -11.36
C GLN A 157 14.23 -2.76 -12.12
N ASN A 158 13.06 -2.90 -11.48
CA ASN A 158 11.78 -2.77 -12.14
C ASN A 158 11.09 -1.43 -11.83
N GLN A 159 10.85 -1.13 -10.55
CA GLN A 159 9.94 -0.05 -10.17
C GLN A 159 10.42 0.83 -9.01
N GLY A 160 11.46 0.42 -8.27
CA GLY A 160 11.93 1.10 -7.06
C GLY A 160 13.05 2.10 -7.31
N GLU A 161 13.03 3.21 -6.57
CA GLU A 161 14.12 4.20 -6.54
C GLU A 161 15.02 4.01 -5.32
N VAL A 162 14.43 3.64 -4.19
CA VAL A 162 15.14 3.40 -2.92
C VAL A 162 14.70 2.08 -2.30
N ALA A 163 15.66 1.26 -1.89
CA ALA A 163 15.36 0.06 -1.11
C ALA A 163 16.09 0.11 0.23
N ILE A 164 15.37 -0.12 1.32
CA ILE A 164 15.95 -0.12 2.67
C ILE A 164 16.12 -1.57 3.11
N PHE A 165 17.36 -2.03 3.18
CA PHE A 165 17.70 -3.38 3.60
C PHE A 165 17.90 -3.43 5.13
N ASP A 166 16.83 -3.82 5.85
CA ASP A 166 16.79 -3.84 7.31
C ASP A 166 17.27 -5.19 7.86
N ALA A 167 18.54 -5.22 8.26
CA ALA A 167 19.19 -6.34 8.95
C ALA A 167 20.25 -5.82 9.94
N THR A 168 20.88 -6.72 10.71
CA THR A 168 21.97 -6.33 11.61
C THR A 168 23.23 -5.91 10.86
N ASN A 169 23.60 -6.66 9.81
CA ASN A 169 24.78 -6.40 8.96
C ASN A 169 26.05 -6.04 9.76
N THR A 170 26.24 -6.74 10.88
CA THR A 170 27.21 -6.42 11.92
C THR A 170 28.65 -6.81 11.58
N THR A 171 28.88 -7.68 10.58
CA THR A 171 30.22 -8.12 10.17
C THR A 171 30.68 -7.39 8.89
N ARG A 172 31.98 -7.11 8.80
CA ARG A 172 32.60 -6.49 7.62
C ARG A 172 32.46 -7.34 6.38
N GLU A 173 32.64 -8.66 6.53
CA GLU A 173 32.51 -9.61 5.42
C GLU A 173 31.15 -9.49 4.75
N ARG A 174 30.07 -9.47 5.54
CA ARG A 174 28.71 -9.36 5.01
C ARG A 174 28.46 -8.01 4.32
N ARG A 175 28.89 -6.91 4.93
CA ARG A 175 28.76 -5.57 4.32
C ARG A 175 29.50 -5.49 2.98
N ARG A 176 30.73 -6.00 2.93
CA ARG A 176 31.54 -6.07 1.70
C ARG A 176 30.87 -6.90 0.61
N THR A 177 30.38 -8.09 0.95
CA THR A 177 29.71 -8.97 -0.03
C THR A 177 28.48 -8.29 -0.63
N ILE A 178 27.63 -7.70 0.19
CA ILE A 178 26.42 -7.02 -0.29
C ILE A 178 26.79 -5.73 -1.06
N TYR A 179 27.76 -4.96 -0.57
CA TYR A 179 28.22 -3.75 -1.25
C TYR A 179 28.72 -4.06 -2.66
N ASN A 180 29.66 -5.01 -2.79
CA ASN A 180 30.23 -5.37 -4.09
C ASN A 180 29.14 -5.88 -5.03
N TYR A 181 28.22 -6.71 -4.55
CA TYR A 181 27.10 -7.18 -5.36
C TYR A 181 26.23 -6.01 -5.85
N CYS A 182 25.79 -5.12 -4.96
CA CYS A 182 24.98 -3.97 -5.33
C CYS A 182 25.70 -3.02 -6.29
N THR A 183 26.98 -2.71 -6.06
CA THR A 183 27.70 -1.69 -6.85
C THR A 183 28.30 -2.24 -8.14
N GLU A 184 28.86 -3.44 -8.13
CA GLU A 184 29.61 -4.01 -9.26
C GLU A 184 28.72 -4.86 -10.16
N VAL A 185 27.73 -5.58 -9.59
CA VAL A 185 26.83 -6.44 -10.36
C VAL A 185 25.55 -5.71 -10.74
N CYS A 186 24.91 -5.02 -9.79
CA CYS A 186 23.62 -4.36 -10.04
C CYS A 186 23.73 -2.89 -10.48
N CYS A 187 24.92 -2.28 -10.41
CA CYS A 187 25.14 -0.84 -10.62
C CYS A 187 24.22 0.06 -9.76
N PHE A 188 23.92 -0.31 -8.51
CA PHE A 188 23.19 0.52 -7.54
C PHE A 188 24.13 1.38 -6.69
N ARG A 189 23.60 2.46 -6.11
CA ARG A 189 24.28 3.19 -5.01
C ARG A 189 24.00 2.49 -3.70
N VAL A 190 24.98 2.47 -2.80
CA VAL A 190 24.81 1.96 -1.44
C VAL A 190 25.09 3.08 -0.44
N PHE A 191 24.18 3.25 0.52
CA PHE A 191 24.31 4.19 1.62
C PHE A 191 24.06 3.46 2.95
N PHE A 192 25.04 3.41 3.85
CA PHE A 192 24.86 2.73 5.13
C PHE A 192 24.28 3.65 6.21
N VAL A 193 23.36 3.13 7.01
CA VAL A 193 22.82 3.79 8.21
C VAL A 193 23.13 2.91 9.41
N GLU A 194 24.16 3.29 10.16
CA GLU A 194 24.59 2.54 11.35
C GLU A 194 24.00 3.16 12.62
N SER A 195 23.25 2.37 13.40
CA SER A 195 22.76 2.79 14.71
C SER A 195 23.61 2.21 15.83
N ILE A 196 24.17 3.10 16.63
CA ILE A 196 25.03 2.79 17.77
C ILE A 196 24.36 3.39 19.01
N CYS A 197 23.88 2.55 19.93
CA CYS A 197 23.35 3.03 21.20
C CYS A 197 23.93 2.18 22.34
N ASN A 198 24.45 2.87 23.36
CA ASN A 198 25.02 2.24 24.54
C ASN A 198 24.21 2.55 25.81
N SER A 199 23.17 3.40 25.75
CA SER A 199 22.29 3.70 26.88
C SER A 199 21.43 2.47 27.24
N PRO A 200 21.58 1.89 28.45
CA PRO A 200 20.76 0.78 28.90
C PRO A 200 19.27 1.09 28.90
N GLU A 201 18.90 2.33 29.27
CA GLU A 201 17.51 2.79 29.36
C GLU A 201 16.83 2.76 28.00
N VAL A 202 17.50 3.29 26.97
CA VAL A 202 17.01 3.30 25.59
C VAL A 202 16.92 1.87 25.03
N ILE A 203 17.86 1.00 25.38
CA ILE A 203 17.85 -0.40 24.94
C ILE A 203 16.67 -1.14 25.57
N GLN A 204 16.45 -0.99 26.88
CA GLN A 204 15.33 -1.60 27.57
C GLN A 204 13.99 -1.12 27.02
N ALA A 205 13.83 0.19 26.81
CA ALA A 205 12.64 0.76 26.19
C ALA A 205 12.37 0.15 24.80
N ASN A 206 13.39 0.09 23.94
CA ASN A 206 13.29 -0.51 22.61
C ASN A 206 12.91 -2.00 22.63
N ILE A 207 13.41 -2.76 23.62
CA ILE A 207 13.06 -4.17 23.78
C ILE A 207 11.58 -4.28 24.14
N ARG A 208 11.15 -3.60 25.20
CA ARG A 208 9.78 -3.66 25.71
C ARG A 208 8.74 -3.23 24.68
N GLU A 209 8.99 -2.11 24.01
CA GLU A 209 8.00 -1.51 23.12
C GLU A 209 7.85 -2.25 21.79
N VAL A 210 8.96 -2.69 21.19
CA VAL A 210 8.99 -3.17 19.81
C VAL A 210 9.22 -4.67 19.73
N LYS A 211 10.07 -5.23 20.61
CA LYS A 211 10.54 -6.61 20.48
C LYS A 211 9.66 -7.60 21.21
N LEU A 212 9.08 -7.24 22.34
CA LEU A 212 8.10 -8.09 23.03
C LEU A 212 6.81 -8.26 22.22
N LYS A 213 6.43 -7.26 21.43
CA LYS A 213 5.29 -7.33 20.51
C LYS A 213 5.60 -8.09 19.20
N SER A 214 6.83 -8.60 19.04
CA SER A 214 7.24 -9.39 17.87
C SER A 214 6.58 -10.78 17.89
N PRO A 215 6.25 -11.37 16.71
CA PRO A 215 5.80 -12.76 16.63
C PRO A 215 6.76 -13.77 17.28
N ASP A 216 8.04 -13.41 17.42
CA ASP A 216 9.08 -14.25 18.05
C ASP A 216 8.77 -14.59 19.53
N TYR A 217 8.04 -13.72 20.26
CA TYR A 217 7.83 -13.83 21.71
C TYR A 217 6.35 -14.01 22.11
N LYS A 218 5.47 -14.37 21.17
CA LYS A 218 4.00 -14.39 21.36
C LYS A 218 3.51 -15.23 22.56
N ASN A 219 4.25 -16.26 22.95
CA ASN A 219 3.87 -17.20 24.01
C ASN A 219 4.88 -17.25 25.18
N VAL A 220 5.69 -16.21 25.33
CA VAL A 220 6.75 -16.12 26.34
C VAL A 220 6.39 -14.96 27.28
N SER A 221 6.68 -15.08 28.58
CA SER A 221 6.45 -13.96 29.51
C SER A 221 7.34 -12.76 29.14
N GLU A 222 6.95 -11.56 29.57
CA GLU A 222 7.73 -10.34 29.30
C GLU A 222 9.15 -10.46 29.87
N GLU A 223 9.27 -10.99 31.09
CA GLU A 223 10.55 -11.19 31.77
C GLU A 223 11.45 -12.17 31.01
N GLU A 224 10.95 -13.35 30.66
CA GLU A 224 11.70 -14.36 29.90
C GLU A 224 12.08 -13.85 28.50
N ALA A 225 11.20 -13.07 27.86
CA ALA A 225 11.45 -12.52 26.54
C ALA A 225 12.52 -11.41 26.59
N VAL A 226 12.55 -10.59 27.64
CA VAL A 226 13.63 -9.61 27.88
C VAL A 226 14.96 -10.34 28.09
N GLU A 227 15.00 -11.37 28.93
CA GLU A 227 16.21 -12.16 29.20
C GLU A 227 16.76 -12.83 27.93
N ASP A 228 15.90 -13.53 27.17
CA ASP A 228 16.29 -14.15 25.90
C ASP A 228 16.81 -13.12 24.89
N PHE A 229 16.18 -11.94 24.83
CA PHE A 229 16.59 -10.89 23.91
C PHE A 229 17.93 -10.25 24.30
N LEU A 230 18.21 -10.10 25.60
CA LEU A 230 19.50 -9.63 26.10
C LEU A 230 20.61 -10.62 25.73
N LEU A 231 20.40 -11.93 25.95
CA LEU A 231 21.33 -12.98 25.53
C LEU A 231 21.57 -12.95 24.01
N ARG A 232 20.50 -12.75 23.23
CA ARG A 232 20.61 -12.56 21.78
C ARG A 232 21.50 -11.37 21.43
N ILE A 233 21.40 -10.24 22.14
CA ILE A 233 22.29 -9.08 21.92
C ILE A 233 23.75 -9.47 22.17
N GLU A 234 24.05 -10.16 23.27
CA GLU A 234 25.41 -10.61 23.61
C GLU A 234 26.01 -11.50 22.52
N LEU A 235 25.22 -12.40 21.92
CA LEU A 235 25.67 -13.23 20.81
C LEU A 235 26.09 -12.40 19.57
N TYR A 236 25.36 -11.31 19.28
CA TYR A 236 25.73 -10.39 18.20
C TYR A 236 26.94 -9.51 18.55
N VAL A 237 27.11 -9.14 19.82
CA VAL A 237 28.26 -8.35 20.29
C VAL A 237 29.58 -9.08 20.02
N LYS A 238 29.62 -10.41 20.19
CA LYS A 238 30.82 -11.25 19.91
C LYS A 238 31.36 -11.11 18.48
N GLN A 239 30.52 -10.72 17.53
CA GLN A 239 30.88 -10.61 16.11
C GLN A 239 30.71 -9.19 15.55
N TYR A 240 30.36 -8.21 16.38
CA TYR A 240 30.05 -6.87 15.88
C TYR A 240 31.33 -6.11 15.54
N GLU A 241 31.46 -5.78 14.26
CA GLU A 241 32.51 -4.93 13.72
C GLU A 241 31.85 -3.63 13.23
N PRO A 242 31.90 -2.53 14.01
CA PRO A 242 31.36 -1.24 13.58
C PRO A 242 31.97 -0.80 12.26
N ILE A 243 31.27 0.05 11.50
CA ILE A 243 31.82 0.58 10.23
C ILE A 243 33.13 1.30 10.53
N ASP A 244 34.20 1.01 9.80
CA ASP A 244 35.50 1.66 9.97
C ASP A 244 35.72 2.75 8.91
N ASP A 245 35.54 4.00 9.33
CA ASP A 245 35.63 5.20 8.49
C ASP A 245 37.06 5.56 8.06
N LYS A 246 38.09 4.92 8.64
CA LYS A 246 39.48 5.33 8.47
C LYS A 246 40.27 4.41 7.56
N ILE A 247 40.13 3.09 7.74
CA ILE A 247 41.03 2.12 7.11
C ILE A 247 40.27 1.25 6.11
N THR A 248 39.42 0.37 6.61
CA THR A 248 38.85 -0.74 5.83
C THR A 248 37.61 -0.35 5.01
N GLU A 249 36.79 0.58 5.51
CA GLU A 249 35.51 0.96 4.91
C GLU A 249 35.43 2.46 4.54
N LYS A 250 36.58 3.14 4.49
CA LYS A 250 36.73 4.58 4.16
C LYS A 250 36.14 5.03 2.82
N HIS A 251 35.78 4.08 1.95
CA HIS A 251 35.24 4.33 0.62
C HIS A 251 33.69 4.32 0.58
N TYR A 252 33.04 3.81 1.62
CA TYR A 252 31.59 3.78 1.73
C TYR A 252 30.99 5.17 1.94
N SER A 253 29.72 5.31 1.58
CA SER A 253 28.89 6.46 1.94
C SER A 253 27.99 6.04 3.10
N PHE A 254 28.01 6.76 4.22
CA PHE A 254 27.25 6.35 5.41
C PHE A 254 26.94 7.49 6.38
N ILE A 255 26.00 7.21 7.28
CA ILE A 255 25.75 7.95 8.52
C ILE A 255 25.81 7.00 9.71
N LYS A 256 26.53 7.39 10.76
CA LYS A 256 26.48 6.75 12.08
C LYS A 256 25.66 7.62 13.01
N ILE A 257 24.69 7.02 13.67
CA ILE A 257 23.79 7.67 14.63
C ILE A 257 24.10 7.13 16.01
N TYR A 258 24.61 7.99 16.88
CA TYR A 258 24.97 7.65 18.25
C TYR A 258 23.84 8.01 19.20
N ASN A 259 23.52 7.08 20.12
CA ASN A 259 22.56 7.24 21.20
C ASN A 259 21.26 7.92 20.75
N CYS A 260 20.62 7.35 19.71
CA CYS A 260 19.32 7.80 19.25
C CYS A 260 19.24 9.26 18.79
N GLY A 261 20.35 9.82 18.29
CA GLY A 261 20.39 11.13 17.63
C GLY A 261 21.20 12.18 18.38
N GLU A 262 21.83 11.85 19.51
CA GLU A 262 22.72 12.76 20.24
C GLU A 262 23.91 13.23 19.39
N ARG A 263 24.44 12.35 18.55
CA ARG A 263 25.59 12.66 17.68
C ARG A 263 25.51 11.90 16.37
N PHE A 264 25.96 12.55 15.30
CA PHE A 264 26.03 12.00 13.96
C PHE A 264 27.46 12.04 13.43
N LEU A 265 27.85 11.01 12.67
CA LEU A 265 29.03 11.05 11.82
C LEU A 265 28.57 10.74 10.40
N VAL A 266 28.74 11.70 9.50
CA VAL A 266 28.29 11.62 8.10
C VAL A 266 29.52 11.55 7.20
N HIS A 267 29.57 10.58 6.29
CA HIS A 267 30.74 10.34 5.44
C HIS A 267 30.36 10.15 3.97
N LYS A 268 31.00 10.93 3.08
CA LYS A 268 30.94 10.80 1.61
C LYS A 268 29.53 10.70 1.02
N ILE A 269 28.66 11.65 1.35
CA ILE A 269 27.30 11.74 0.78
C ILE A 269 27.35 11.98 -0.74
N ARG A 270 26.52 11.25 -1.47
CA ARG A 270 26.41 11.29 -2.93
C ARG A 270 24.96 11.47 -3.36
N GLY A 271 24.68 12.61 -3.99
CA GLY A 271 23.38 12.92 -4.57
C GLY A 271 22.32 13.37 -3.56
N ILE A 272 21.16 13.71 -4.10
CA ILE A 272 20.07 14.35 -3.34
C ILE A 272 19.39 13.40 -2.35
N ILE A 273 19.21 12.13 -2.72
CA ILE A 273 18.55 11.12 -1.86
C ILE A 273 19.33 10.94 -0.56
N GLN A 274 20.65 10.70 -0.64
CA GLN A 274 21.46 10.51 0.56
C GLN A 274 21.47 11.77 1.45
N SER A 275 21.49 12.96 0.84
CA SER A 275 21.41 14.23 1.58
C SER A 275 20.07 14.38 2.31
N ARG A 276 18.95 14.06 1.65
CA ARG A 276 17.62 14.04 2.26
C ARG A 276 17.50 12.99 3.37
N VAL A 277 18.08 11.80 3.17
CA VAL A 277 18.11 10.75 4.20
C VAL A 277 18.87 11.23 5.44
N VAL A 278 20.05 11.84 5.27
CA VAL A 278 20.82 12.41 6.39
C VAL A 278 20.00 13.49 7.10
N TYR A 279 19.42 14.43 6.35
CA TYR A 279 18.62 15.50 6.90
C TYR A 279 17.42 14.98 7.70
N PHE A 280 16.69 13.98 7.17
CA PHE A 280 15.60 13.34 7.89
C PHE A 280 16.06 12.64 9.17
N LEU A 281 17.12 11.83 9.08
CA LEU A 281 17.65 11.06 10.21
C LEU A 281 18.20 11.97 11.34
N MET A 282 18.65 13.18 11.00
CA MET A 282 19.10 14.17 11.97
C MET A 282 17.96 14.88 12.71
N ASN A 283 16.76 14.94 12.11
CA ASN A 283 15.61 15.62 12.70
C ASN A 283 14.63 14.66 13.39
N MET A 284 14.67 13.37 13.08
CA MET A 284 13.82 12.40 13.75
C MET A 284 14.32 12.07 15.16
N HIS A 285 13.40 11.81 16.08
CA HIS A 285 13.72 11.17 17.35
C HIS A 285 12.86 9.92 17.62
N VAL A 286 13.33 9.11 18.57
CA VAL A 286 12.71 7.84 18.95
C VAL A 286 11.84 7.94 20.21
N LEU A 287 11.89 9.07 20.92
CA LEU A 287 11.10 9.29 22.14
C LEU A 287 9.61 9.28 21.82
N GLN A 288 8.81 8.69 22.73
CA GLN A 288 7.37 8.77 22.68
C GLN A 288 6.92 10.23 22.89
N ARG A 289 5.97 10.66 22.06
CA ARG A 289 5.41 12.01 22.10
C ARG A 289 4.01 12.01 21.53
N THR A 290 3.30 13.11 21.75
CA THR A 290 1.97 13.31 21.18
C THR A 290 1.93 14.58 20.35
N ILE A 291 1.39 14.48 19.15
CA ILE A 291 1.10 15.62 18.29
C ILE A 291 -0.42 15.78 18.24
N TYR A 292 -0.92 16.96 18.57
CA TYR A 292 -2.33 17.32 18.44
C TYR A 292 -2.51 18.11 17.15
N LEU A 293 -3.54 17.76 16.38
CA LEU A 293 -3.88 18.41 15.13
C LEU A 293 -5.35 18.76 15.14
N THR A 294 -5.67 20.00 14.81
CA THR A 294 -7.06 20.41 14.62
C THR A 294 -7.17 21.48 13.54
N ARG A 295 -8.38 21.66 13.02
CA ARG A 295 -8.70 22.80 12.17
C ARG A 295 -8.95 24.02 13.05
N HIS A 296 -8.88 25.20 12.45
CA HIS A 296 -9.52 26.39 13.03
C HIS A 296 -10.99 26.10 13.38
N GLY A 297 -11.56 26.86 14.32
CA GLY A 297 -12.99 26.84 14.59
C GLY A 297 -13.80 27.21 13.35
N GLU A 298 -15.07 26.80 13.30
CA GLU A 298 -15.96 27.13 12.19
C GLU A 298 -15.93 28.64 11.90
N SER A 299 -15.79 29.00 10.63
CA SER A 299 -15.80 30.39 10.17
C SER A 299 -17.07 30.73 9.40
N GLU A 300 -17.39 32.01 9.26
CA GLU A 300 -18.58 32.47 8.51
C GLU A 300 -18.61 31.90 7.08
N MET A 301 -17.47 31.85 6.39
CA MET A 301 -17.39 31.20 5.08
C MET A 301 -17.62 29.69 5.11
N ASN A 302 -17.33 29.00 6.21
CA ASN A 302 -17.71 27.58 6.33
C ASN A 302 -19.23 27.45 6.35
N VAL A 303 -19.92 28.28 7.14
CA VAL A 303 -21.40 28.32 7.20
C VAL A 303 -21.98 28.59 5.81
N GLU A 304 -21.37 29.51 5.06
CA GLU A 304 -21.76 29.83 3.67
C GLU A 304 -21.26 28.81 2.62
N GLN A 305 -20.54 27.75 3.02
CA GLN A 305 -19.94 26.74 2.13
C GLN A 305 -18.97 27.30 1.07
N ARG A 306 -18.29 28.42 1.39
CA ARG A 306 -17.27 29.06 0.55
C ARG A 306 -15.88 28.51 0.80
N ILE A 307 -15.07 28.43 -0.26
CA ILE A 307 -13.68 27.92 -0.19
C ILE A 307 -12.66 29.06 -0.12
N GLY A 308 -11.54 28.83 0.57
CA GLY A 308 -10.47 29.82 0.71
C GLY A 308 -10.80 30.90 1.73
N GLY A 309 -10.26 32.11 1.51
CA GLY A 309 -10.55 33.33 2.25
C GLY A 309 -9.95 33.39 3.67
N ASP A 310 -10.35 34.41 4.41
CA ASP A 310 -9.92 34.64 5.79
C ASP A 310 -11.02 35.34 6.63
N SER A 311 -12.24 34.79 6.59
CA SER A 311 -13.35 35.34 7.36
C SER A 311 -13.18 35.11 8.86
N PRO A 312 -13.86 35.91 9.70
CA PRO A 312 -13.96 35.66 11.14
C PRO A 312 -14.56 34.30 11.48
N LEU A 313 -14.37 33.88 12.73
CA LEU A 313 -15.03 32.72 13.32
C LEU A 313 -16.55 32.96 13.44
N SER A 314 -17.33 31.91 13.25
CA SER A 314 -18.77 31.90 13.55
C SER A 314 -19.00 31.85 15.07
N PRO A 315 -20.24 32.06 15.56
CA PRO A 315 -20.57 31.85 16.97
C PRO A 315 -20.18 30.45 17.48
N ALA A 316 -20.34 29.41 16.65
CA ALA A 316 -19.93 28.06 16.98
C ALA A 316 -18.39 27.94 17.03
N GLY A 317 -17.66 28.57 16.08
CA GLY A 317 -16.20 28.63 16.09
C GLY A 317 -15.62 29.36 17.32
N ILE A 318 -16.27 30.43 17.79
CA ILE A 318 -15.90 31.13 19.03
C ILE A 318 -16.09 30.20 20.24
N THR A 319 -17.22 29.47 20.29
CA THR A 319 -17.48 28.48 21.33
C THR A 319 -16.43 27.38 21.30
N TYR A 320 -16.06 26.89 20.12
CA TYR A 320 -15.01 25.88 19.96
C TYR A 320 -13.66 26.35 20.49
N THR A 321 -13.32 27.64 20.33
CA THR A 321 -12.06 28.22 20.85
C THR A 321 -11.97 28.08 22.38
N GLU A 322 -13.09 28.25 23.08
CA GLU A 322 -13.16 28.07 24.54
C GLU A 322 -13.03 26.61 24.95
N VAL A 323 -13.79 25.73 24.28
CA VAL A 323 -13.80 24.29 24.57
C VAL A 323 -12.44 23.66 24.25
N LEU A 324 -11.79 24.07 23.16
CA LEU A 324 -10.44 23.63 22.81
C LEU A 324 -9.42 24.06 23.85
N ALA A 325 -9.45 25.32 24.29
CA ALA A 325 -8.53 25.81 25.32
C ALA A 325 -8.71 25.05 26.64
N GLN A 326 -9.95 24.77 27.03
CA GLN A 326 -10.24 23.96 28.21
C GLN A 326 -9.76 22.52 28.05
N TYR A 327 -10.01 21.89 26.90
CA TYR A 327 -9.52 20.54 26.60
C TYR A 327 -7.99 20.46 26.71
N ILE A 328 -7.26 21.38 26.08
CA ILE A 328 -5.80 21.42 26.10
C ILE A 328 -5.25 21.66 27.51
N ALA A 329 -5.88 22.54 28.30
CA ALA A 329 -5.52 22.76 29.70
C ALA A 329 -5.69 21.49 30.54
N ASN A 330 -6.77 20.72 30.30
CA ASN A 330 -7.07 19.49 31.03
C ASN A 330 -6.11 18.34 30.68
N GLU A 331 -5.60 18.28 29.45
CA GLU A 331 -4.58 17.29 29.06
C GLU A 331 -3.22 17.52 29.78
N ASN A 332 -3.02 18.69 30.41
CA ASN A 332 -1.83 19.04 31.19
C ASN A 332 -0.51 18.73 30.46
N ILE A 333 -0.43 19.16 29.20
CA ILE A 333 0.65 18.83 28.28
C ILE A 333 1.89 19.66 28.64
N LYS A 334 2.95 18.98 29.09
CA LYS A 334 4.21 19.62 29.44
C LYS A 334 4.90 20.20 28.20
N ASP A 335 5.42 21.43 28.33
CA ASP A 335 6.23 22.12 27.31
C ASP A 335 5.52 22.23 25.95
N LEU A 336 4.18 22.36 25.96
CA LEU A 336 3.37 22.48 24.75
C LEU A 336 3.75 23.72 23.93
N ILE A 337 3.98 23.52 22.63
CA ILE A 337 4.07 24.59 21.64
C ILE A 337 2.82 24.54 20.76
N VAL A 338 2.33 25.70 20.33
CA VAL A 338 1.21 25.82 19.40
C VAL A 338 1.70 26.41 18.08
N TRP A 339 1.42 25.73 16.97
CA TRP A 339 1.58 26.28 15.65
C TRP A 339 0.23 26.58 15.03
N THR A 340 0.12 27.77 14.45
CA THR A 340 -1.07 28.18 13.69
C THR A 340 -0.69 28.42 12.24
N SER A 341 -1.67 28.37 11.34
CA SER A 341 -1.50 29.08 10.06
C SER A 341 -1.44 30.60 10.30
N ALA A 342 -0.89 31.35 9.35
CA ALA A 342 -0.90 32.82 9.40
C ALA A 342 -2.26 33.46 9.02
N ARG A 343 -3.37 32.68 9.02
CA ARG A 343 -4.74 33.12 8.75
C ARG A 343 -5.45 33.47 10.06
N GLN A 344 -6.26 34.52 10.07
CA GLN A 344 -6.91 35.07 11.25
C GLN A 344 -7.70 34.01 12.03
N GLN A 345 -8.52 33.22 11.33
CA GLN A 345 -9.33 32.14 11.91
C GLN A 345 -8.50 31.13 12.74
N ALA A 346 -7.28 30.77 12.31
CA ALA A 346 -6.43 29.86 13.08
C ALA A 346 -5.77 30.55 14.28
N ILE A 347 -5.39 31.82 14.12
CA ILE A 347 -4.80 32.64 15.18
C ILE A 347 -5.84 32.86 16.29
N ASP A 348 -7.08 33.22 15.93
CA ASP A 348 -8.19 33.43 16.87
C ASP A 348 -8.53 32.14 17.62
N THR A 349 -8.53 31.00 16.94
CA THR A 349 -8.76 29.69 17.57
C THR A 349 -7.68 29.35 18.61
N ALA A 350 -6.46 29.86 18.45
CA ALA A 350 -5.38 29.66 19.41
C ALA A 350 -5.41 30.67 20.57
N ALA A 351 -6.15 31.78 20.45
CA ALA A 351 -6.01 32.95 21.31
C ALA A 351 -6.26 32.69 22.81
N LYS A 352 -7.03 31.64 23.15
CA LYS A 352 -7.34 31.25 24.53
C LYS A 352 -6.43 30.14 25.08
N ILE A 353 -5.50 29.61 24.29
CA ILE A 353 -4.59 28.55 24.69
C ILE A 353 -3.36 29.16 25.38
N ASN A 354 -3.08 28.76 26.61
CA ASN A 354 -1.92 29.25 27.37
C ASN A 354 -0.63 28.49 27.01
N ALA A 355 -0.10 28.74 25.80
CA ALA A 355 1.15 28.18 25.33
C ALA A 355 1.84 29.10 24.30
N PRO A 356 3.18 29.05 24.17
CA PRO A 356 3.88 29.76 23.10
C PRO A 356 3.29 29.41 21.74
N THR A 357 2.84 30.44 21.01
CA THR A 357 2.15 30.28 19.73
C THR A 357 2.95 30.92 18.60
N GLU A 358 3.17 30.16 17.53
CA GLU A 358 3.90 30.61 16.35
C GLU A 358 3.04 30.49 15.08
N PRO A 359 2.79 31.60 14.36
CA PRO A 359 2.10 31.56 13.09
C PRO A 359 3.05 31.21 11.95
N LEU A 360 2.79 30.09 11.27
CA LEU A 360 3.58 29.60 10.14
C LEU A 360 2.81 29.78 8.83
N LYS A 361 3.35 30.57 7.89
CA LYS A 361 2.77 30.71 6.55
C LYS A 361 2.67 29.37 5.81
N ALA A 362 3.59 28.45 6.07
CA ALA A 362 3.58 27.11 5.50
C ALA A 362 2.36 26.26 5.95
N LEU A 363 1.63 26.67 7.00
CA LEU A 363 0.40 26.03 7.46
C LEU A 363 -0.88 26.69 6.90
N ASN A 364 -0.76 27.72 6.04
CA ASN A 364 -1.92 28.32 5.37
C ASN A 364 -2.64 27.27 4.52
N GLY A 365 -3.98 27.37 4.52
CA GLY A 365 -4.85 26.54 3.70
C GLY A 365 -4.44 26.55 2.23
N LEU A 366 -4.80 25.48 1.52
CA LEU A 366 -4.55 25.35 0.09
C LEU A 366 -5.14 26.55 -0.63
N ASN A 367 -4.33 27.21 -1.46
CA ASN A 367 -4.75 28.36 -2.24
C ASN A 367 -5.67 27.92 -3.41
N PRO A 368 -6.97 28.25 -3.39
CA PRO A 368 -7.91 27.92 -4.47
C PRO A 368 -7.77 28.83 -5.71
N GLY A 369 -6.83 29.78 -5.70
CA GLY A 369 -6.56 30.67 -6.82
C GLY A 369 -7.79 31.49 -7.18
N MET A 370 -8.18 31.46 -8.46
CA MET A 370 -9.34 32.21 -8.94
C MET A 370 -10.70 31.78 -8.34
N PHE A 371 -10.77 30.65 -7.62
CA PHE A 371 -12.01 30.19 -6.98
C PHE A 371 -12.12 30.60 -5.50
N GLU A 372 -11.22 31.46 -5.01
CA GLU A 372 -11.30 32.05 -3.67
C GLU A 372 -12.68 32.72 -3.45
N GLY A 373 -13.32 32.41 -2.32
CA GLY A 373 -14.61 32.97 -1.93
C GLY A 373 -15.81 32.38 -2.65
N LEU A 374 -15.64 31.45 -3.59
CA LEU A 374 -16.77 30.78 -4.26
C LEU A 374 -17.25 29.57 -3.45
N THR A 375 -18.53 29.24 -3.57
CA THR A 375 -19.05 27.93 -3.13
C THR A 375 -18.71 26.85 -4.15
N TYR A 376 -18.67 25.58 -3.74
CA TYR A 376 -18.50 24.48 -4.69
C TYR A 376 -19.59 24.47 -5.77
N ARG A 377 -20.82 24.88 -5.44
CA ARG A 377 -21.92 25.01 -6.39
C ARG A 377 -21.65 26.07 -7.45
N GLU A 378 -21.24 27.26 -7.03
CA GLU A 378 -20.85 28.32 -7.96
C GLU A 378 -19.69 27.88 -8.87
N VAL A 379 -18.72 27.13 -8.34
CA VAL A 379 -17.62 26.59 -9.16
C VAL A 379 -18.13 25.55 -10.15
N ALA A 380 -19.02 24.64 -9.74
CA ALA A 380 -19.60 23.62 -10.62
C ALA A 380 -20.46 24.24 -11.73
N GLU A 381 -21.23 25.29 -11.42
CA GLU A 381 -22.09 26.01 -12.37
C GLU A 381 -21.28 26.88 -13.34
N ARG A 382 -20.27 27.62 -12.85
CA ARG A 382 -19.50 28.59 -13.66
C ARG A 382 -18.28 27.98 -14.34
N TYR A 383 -17.68 26.96 -13.75
CA TYR A 383 -16.44 26.32 -14.19
C TYR A 383 -16.54 24.77 -14.14
N PRO A 384 -17.51 24.17 -14.86
CA PRO A 384 -17.77 22.74 -14.81
C PRO A 384 -16.55 21.87 -15.16
N GLU A 385 -15.74 22.31 -16.12
CA GLU A 385 -14.52 21.61 -16.54
C GLU A 385 -13.45 21.58 -15.45
N GLU A 386 -13.24 22.71 -14.77
CA GLU A 386 -12.28 22.83 -13.67
C GLU A 386 -12.74 22.03 -12.45
N PHE A 387 -14.05 22.07 -12.15
CA PHE A 387 -14.66 21.29 -11.09
C PHE A 387 -14.49 19.78 -11.35
N ALA A 388 -14.74 19.32 -12.58
CA ALA A 388 -14.53 17.96 -13.02
C ALA A 388 -13.04 17.55 -13.04
N ALA A 389 -12.14 18.40 -13.53
CA ALA A 389 -10.69 18.15 -13.55
C ALA A 389 -10.14 17.98 -12.13
N ARG A 390 -10.63 18.79 -11.18
CA ARG A 390 -10.31 18.63 -9.78
C ARG A 390 -10.80 17.31 -9.21
N ASP A 391 -11.99 16.86 -9.59
CA ASP A 391 -12.55 15.60 -9.09
C ASP A 391 -11.82 14.38 -9.63
N ARG A 392 -11.53 14.40 -10.94
CA ARG A 392 -10.67 13.39 -11.57
C ARG A 392 -9.34 13.35 -10.86
N SER A 393 -8.68 14.51 -10.69
CA SER A 393 -7.27 14.61 -10.30
C SER A 393 -6.96 15.30 -8.97
N LYS A 394 -7.77 15.15 -7.92
CA LYS A 394 -7.68 16.03 -6.74
C LYS A 394 -6.28 16.24 -6.12
N TYR A 395 -5.40 15.23 -6.11
CA TYR A 395 -4.03 15.39 -5.62
C TYR A 395 -3.13 16.28 -6.51
N TYR A 396 -3.15 16.06 -7.83
CA TYR A 396 -2.28 16.75 -8.80
C TYR A 396 -2.94 17.96 -9.44
N TYR A 397 -4.28 18.06 -9.37
CA TYR A 397 -5.01 19.22 -9.85
C TYR A 397 -4.53 20.46 -9.12
N ARG A 398 -3.99 21.40 -9.89
CA ARG A 398 -3.60 22.72 -9.41
C ARG A 398 -4.69 23.70 -9.82
N TYR A 399 -5.26 24.37 -8.82
CA TYR A 399 -6.21 25.45 -9.09
C TYR A 399 -5.56 26.53 -9.99
N PRO A 400 -6.29 27.13 -10.95
CA PRO A 400 -5.75 28.23 -11.74
C PRO A 400 -5.33 29.41 -10.86
N GLY A 401 -4.04 29.75 -10.90
CA GLY A 401 -3.45 30.76 -10.00
C GLY A 401 -3.29 30.33 -8.53
N GLY A 402 -3.47 29.04 -8.24
CA GLY A 402 -3.45 28.46 -6.90
C GLY A 402 -2.51 27.26 -6.77
N GLU A 403 -2.82 26.38 -5.81
CA GLU A 403 -2.00 25.23 -5.41
C GLU A 403 -2.71 23.89 -5.69
N SER A 404 -1.92 22.83 -5.87
CA SER A 404 -2.37 21.44 -5.76
C SER A 404 -2.04 20.85 -4.38
N TYR A 405 -2.55 19.65 -4.07
CA TYR A 405 -2.06 18.92 -2.88
C TYR A 405 -0.60 18.51 -3.02
N HIS A 406 -0.12 18.23 -4.25
CA HIS A 406 1.30 17.98 -4.50
C HIS A 406 2.17 19.20 -4.13
N ASP A 407 1.75 20.42 -4.49
CA ASP A 407 2.45 21.65 -4.09
C ASP A 407 2.41 21.83 -2.57
N LEU A 408 1.27 21.49 -1.97
CA LEU A 408 1.10 21.55 -0.52
C LEU A 408 2.03 20.57 0.21
N VAL A 409 2.22 19.35 -0.30
CA VAL A 409 3.19 18.36 0.23
C VAL A 409 4.61 18.93 0.15
N ALA A 410 5.02 19.48 -0.99
CA ALA A 410 6.33 20.10 -1.13
C ALA A 410 6.52 21.29 -0.17
N ARG A 411 5.50 22.14 0.00
CA ARG A 411 5.51 23.27 0.95
C ARG A 411 5.56 22.81 2.41
N LEU A 412 4.95 21.67 2.72
CA LEU A 412 4.89 21.12 4.08
C LEU A 412 6.12 20.27 4.43
N GLU A 413 7.01 19.94 3.49
CA GLU A 413 8.22 19.15 3.79
C GLU A 413 9.03 19.71 4.98
N PRO A 414 9.33 21.02 5.06
CA PRO A 414 10.00 21.59 6.24
C PRO A 414 9.17 21.46 7.52
N VAL A 415 7.85 21.61 7.45
CA VAL A 415 6.95 21.46 8.60
C VAL A 415 6.95 20.01 9.10
N ILE A 416 6.99 19.02 8.20
CA ILE A 416 7.11 17.60 8.56
C ILE A 416 8.46 17.32 9.26
N MET A 417 9.56 17.95 8.82
CA MET A 417 10.85 17.80 9.52
C MET A 417 10.77 18.33 10.95
N GLU A 418 10.15 19.49 11.12
CA GLU A 418 9.97 20.10 12.44
C GLU A 418 8.99 19.31 13.32
N LEU A 419 7.93 18.73 12.74
CA LEU A 419 7.05 17.76 13.41
C LEU A 419 7.79 16.47 13.80
N GLU A 420 8.79 16.07 13.02
CA GLU A 420 9.65 14.93 13.34
C GLU A 420 10.63 15.22 14.48
N ARG A 421 10.91 16.51 14.73
CA ARG A 421 11.83 17.02 15.76
C ARG A 421 11.15 17.44 17.06
N ALA A 422 9.94 17.99 16.97
CA ALA A 422 9.17 18.50 18.10
C ALA A 422 8.73 17.37 19.04
N GLU A 423 8.58 17.68 20.32
CA GLU A 423 8.00 16.78 21.32
C GLU A 423 6.47 16.96 21.36
N ASN A 424 5.95 17.78 22.28
CA ASN A 424 4.52 18.02 22.42
C ASN A 424 4.11 19.27 21.65
N LEU A 425 3.31 19.09 20.60
CA LEU A 425 2.93 20.17 19.69
C LEU A 425 1.43 20.10 19.39
N LEU A 426 0.76 21.25 19.40
CA LEU A 426 -0.57 21.44 18.83
C LEU A 426 -0.48 22.23 17.53
N VAL A 427 -1.05 21.69 16.46
CA VAL A 427 -1.15 22.35 15.15
C VAL A 427 -2.60 22.72 14.87
N ILE A 428 -2.87 24.03 14.71
CA ILE A 428 -4.18 24.57 14.33
C ILE A 428 -4.07 25.08 12.89
N CYS A 429 -4.68 24.35 11.96
CA CYS A 429 -4.54 24.63 10.53
C CYS A 429 -5.87 24.49 9.77
N HIS A 430 -5.79 24.04 8.52
CA HIS A 430 -6.90 24.00 7.56
C HIS A 430 -7.13 22.57 7.08
N GLN A 431 -8.30 22.31 6.49
CA GLN A 431 -8.70 20.97 6.05
C GLN A 431 -7.65 20.30 5.14
N ALA A 432 -7.15 21.00 4.10
CA ALA A 432 -6.18 20.44 3.17
C ALA A 432 -4.79 20.20 3.79
N VAL A 433 -4.35 21.10 4.68
CA VAL A 433 -3.06 21.01 5.39
C VAL A 433 -3.08 19.84 6.36
N ALA A 434 -4.15 19.71 7.15
CA ALA A 434 -4.33 18.61 8.07
C ALA A 434 -4.33 17.25 7.34
N ARG A 435 -4.96 17.16 6.17
CA ARG A 435 -4.90 15.96 5.32
C ARG A 435 -3.47 15.57 4.94
N CYS A 436 -2.65 16.52 4.49
CA CYS A 436 -1.25 16.24 4.13
C CYS A 436 -0.43 15.74 5.33
N ILE A 437 -0.61 16.36 6.51
CA ILE A 437 0.07 15.96 7.75
C ILE A 437 -0.39 14.56 8.17
N LEU A 438 -1.70 14.27 8.12
CA LEU A 438 -2.24 12.95 8.46
C LEU A 438 -1.76 11.88 7.48
N ALA A 439 -1.71 12.17 6.18
CA ALA A 439 -1.19 11.23 5.20
C ALA A 439 0.27 10.85 5.47
N TYR A 440 1.10 11.79 5.92
CA TYR A 440 2.46 11.50 6.37
C TYR A 440 2.48 10.53 7.55
N PHE A 441 1.74 10.81 8.63
CA PHE A 441 1.78 9.98 9.84
C PHE A 441 1.09 8.61 9.68
N LEU A 442 0.05 8.55 8.84
CA LEU A 442 -0.75 7.35 8.58
C LEU A 442 -0.30 6.54 7.36
N ASP A 443 0.80 6.96 6.70
CA ASP A 443 1.36 6.31 5.50
C ASP A 443 0.30 6.13 4.39
N LYS A 444 -0.42 7.21 4.08
CA LYS A 444 -1.42 7.24 3.01
C LYS A 444 -0.81 7.70 1.70
N ASP A 445 -1.15 7.01 0.63
CA ASP A 445 -0.73 7.35 -0.72
C ASP A 445 -1.40 8.65 -1.23
N PRO A 446 -0.87 9.23 -2.33
CA PRO A 446 -1.40 10.44 -2.93
C PRO A 446 -2.88 10.38 -3.36
N GLU A 447 -3.44 9.22 -3.69
CA GLU A 447 -4.85 9.10 -4.11
C GLU A 447 -5.79 9.25 -2.93
N HIS A 448 -5.44 8.68 -1.77
CA HIS A 448 -6.24 8.76 -0.55
C HIS A 448 -6.09 10.09 0.21
N LEU A 449 -4.90 10.73 0.14
CA LEU A 449 -4.57 11.94 0.92
C LEU A 449 -5.63 13.05 0.81
N PRO A 450 -6.11 13.48 -0.38
CA PRO A 450 -7.09 14.57 -0.52
C PRO A 450 -8.49 14.28 0.04
N TYR A 451 -8.74 13.04 0.46
CA TYR A 451 -10.04 12.54 0.92
C TYR A 451 -10.02 12.08 2.38
N ILE A 452 -8.91 12.22 3.11
CA ILE A 452 -8.89 11.97 4.55
C ILE A 452 -9.93 12.88 5.24
N LYS A 453 -10.74 12.31 6.12
CA LYS A 453 -11.77 13.05 6.87
C LYS A 453 -11.10 13.83 8.00
N VAL A 454 -11.30 15.15 7.99
CA VAL A 454 -10.83 16.07 9.04
C VAL A 454 -11.99 17.01 9.38
N PRO A 455 -12.93 16.57 10.23
CA PRO A 455 -14.10 17.36 10.60
C PRO A 455 -13.69 18.66 11.31
N LEU A 456 -14.57 19.66 11.29
CA LEU A 456 -14.47 20.79 12.20
C LEU A 456 -14.66 20.33 13.65
N HIS A 457 -14.19 21.16 14.58
CA HIS A 457 -14.36 20.99 16.02
C HIS A 457 -13.90 19.65 16.59
N THR A 458 -12.95 19.00 15.93
CA THR A 458 -12.39 17.72 16.33
C THR A 458 -10.89 17.87 16.54
N VAL A 459 -10.40 17.40 17.69
CA VAL A 459 -8.97 17.27 17.97
C VAL A 459 -8.53 15.89 17.50
N ILE A 460 -7.45 15.83 16.72
CA ILE A 460 -6.83 14.59 16.29
C ILE A 460 -5.53 14.42 17.07
N LYS A 461 -5.49 13.41 17.93
CA LYS A 461 -4.33 13.06 18.74
C LYS A 461 -3.51 11.99 18.02
N LEU A 462 -2.26 12.30 17.70
CA LEU A 462 -1.33 11.42 17.00
C LEU A 462 -0.24 10.96 17.96
N THR A 463 -0.11 9.65 18.12
CA THR A 463 0.96 9.02 18.91
C THR A 463 1.83 8.17 17.99
N PRO A 464 2.98 8.69 17.51
CA PRO A 464 3.88 7.94 16.63
C PRO A 464 4.40 6.67 17.29
N MET A 465 4.39 5.56 16.56
CA MET A 465 4.87 4.25 17.02
C MET A 465 5.88 3.65 16.04
N ALA A 466 6.55 2.57 16.45
CA ALA A 466 7.55 1.91 15.59
C ALA A 466 7.02 1.33 14.28
N TYR A 467 5.74 0.98 14.22
CA TYR A 467 5.10 0.38 13.05
C TYR A 467 4.03 1.28 12.43
N GLY A 468 3.92 2.54 12.84
CA GLY A 468 2.88 3.43 12.33
C GLY A 468 2.64 4.64 13.25
N CYS A 469 1.38 5.05 13.36
CA CYS A 469 0.94 6.10 14.25
C CYS A 469 -0.45 5.72 14.78
N MET A 470 -0.69 5.86 16.09
CA MET A 470 -2.06 5.80 16.60
C MET A 470 -2.71 7.15 16.37
N MET A 471 -3.96 7.12 15.92
CA MET A 471 -4.79 8.30 15.71
C MET A 471 -6.07 8.15 16.52
N GLU A 472 -6.35 9.13 17.37
CA GLU A 472 -7.61 9.25 18.09
C GLU A 472 -8.29 10.55 17.64
N SER A 473 -9.56 10.45 17.23
CA SER A 473 -10.39 11.60 16.88
C SER A 473 -11.31 11.92 18.05
N ILE A 474 -11.15 13.12 18.61
CA ILE A 474 -11.86 13.59 19.80
C ILE A 474 -12.76 14.75 19.36
N PRO A 475 -14.03 14.48 18.99
CA PRO A 475 -14.99 15.53 18.69
C PRO A 475 -15.28 16.30 19.98
N LEU A 476 -15.07 17.61 19.97
CA LEU A 476 -15.49 18.47 21.07
C LEU A 476 -16.96 18.82 20.84
N SER A 477 -17.77 18.83 21.90
CA SER A 477 -19.24 18.96 21.86
C SER A 477 -19.74 20.35 21.40
N VAL A 478 -19.34 20.76 20.20
CA VAL A 478 -19.70 22.00 19.53
C VAL A 478 -20.04 21.64 18.09
N GLU A 479 -21.31 21.83 17.70
CA GLU A 479 -21.76 21.54 16.34
C GLU A 479 -21.02 22.40 15.30
N ALA A 480 -20.89 21.86 14.09
CA ALA A 480 -20.32 22.56 12.96
C ALA A 480 -20.86 21.98 11.66
N VAL A 481 -20.87 22.81 10.62
CA VAL A 481 -21.19 22.39 9.26
C VAL A 481 -20.19 21.35 8.75
N ASN A 482 -20.68 20.44 7.89
CA ASN A 482 -19.82 19.50 7.21
C ASN A 482 -19.21 20.14 5.95
N THR A 483 -17.88 20.20 5.89
CA THR A 483 -17.12 20.71 4.72
C THR A 483 -16.43 19.58 3.94
N HIS A 484 -16.72 18.32 4.28
CA HIS A 484 -16.16 17.16 3.62
C HIS A 484 -16.98 16.80 2.37
N ARG A 485 -16.30 16.81 1.22
CA ARG A 485 -16.84 16.27 -0.03
C ARG A 485 -16.09 14.99 -0.43
N SER A 486 -16.83 13.89 -0.49
CA SER A 486 -16.38 12.57 -0.94
C SER A 486 -15.92 12.60 -2.40
N LYS A 487 -15.07 11.64 -2.80
CA LYS A 487 -14.67 11.43 -4.21
C LYS A 487 -15.94 11.10 -5.01
N PRO A 488 -16.35 11.94 -5.98
CA PRO A 488 -17.50 11.64 -6.82
C PRO A 488 -17.16 10.50 -7.78
N LYS A 489 -18.19 9.76 -8.17
CA LYS A 489 -18.05 8.52 -8.95
C LYS A 489 -18.06 8.80 -10.46
N ASN A 490 -18.87 9.78 -10.85
CA ASN A 490 -18.86 10.41 -12.15
C ASN A 490 -18.12 11.74 -12.04
N CYS A 491 -17.13 11.98 -12.90
CA CYS A 491 -16.39 13.24 -12.98
C CYS A 491 -16.53 13.93 -14.35
N ASP A 492 -17.60 13.61 -15.09
CA ASP A 492 -17.93 14.25 -16.35
C ASP A 492 -18.22 15.75 -16.11
N PRO A 493 -17.66 16.68 -16.90
CA PRO A 493 -17.93 18.11 -16.77
C PRO A 493 -19.39 18.48 -17.08
N HIS A 494 -20.10 17.68 -17.86
CA HIS A 494 -21.50 17.86 -18.23
C HIS A 494 -22.48 17.13 -17.31
N ARG A 495 -22.01 16.43 -16.27
CA ARG A 495 -22.90 15.84 -15.25
C ARG A 495 -23.74 16.95 -14.59
N PRO A 496 -25.00 16.67 -14.20
CA PRO A 496 -25.81 17.62 -13.45
C PRO A 496 -25.05 18.20 -12.25
N VAL A 497 -25.19 19.50 -11.99
CA VAL A 497 -24.51 20.18 -10.87
C VAL A 497 -24.83 19.48 -9.54
N ALA A 498 -26.08 19.06 -9.35
CA ALA A 498 -26.48 18.28 -8.19
C ALA A 498 -25.76 16.92 -8.12
N GLU A 499 -25.43 16.27 -9.24
CA GLU A 499 -24.60 15.05 -9.21
C GLU A 499 -23.15 15.40 -8.89
N ALA A 500 -22.62 16.48 -9.48
CA ALA A 500 -21.27 16.97 -9.23
C ALA A 500 -21.07 17.35 -7.75
N LEU A 501 -22.08 17.92 -7.10
CA LEU A 501 -22.02 18.28 -5.68
C LEU A 501 -22.29 17.09 -4.75
N ASN A 502 -22.60 15.91 -5.30
CA ASN A 502 -23.17 14.76 -4.60
C ASN A 502 -24.53 15.06 -3.93
N GLU A 503 -25.27 16.09 -4.38
CA GLU A 503 -26.66 16.38 -4.00
C GLU A 503 -27.64 15.27 -4.47
N PHE A 504 -27.31 14.51 -5.54
CA PHE A 504 -28.08 13.31 -5.96
C PHE A 504 -27.66 12.00 -5.25
N LEU A 505 -26.76 12.07 -4.26
CA LEU A 505 -26.38 10.93 -3.42
C LEU A 505 -26.93 11.04 -1.99
N GLU A 506 -28.06 11.74 -1.85
CA GLU A 506 -29.04 11.42 -0.82
C GLU A 506 -30.09 10.46 -1.42
N GLU A 507 -29.69 9.24 -1.79
CA GLU A 507 -30.57 8.12 -1.43
C GLU A 507 -30.38 7.88 0.06
N VAL A 508 -30.98 8.80 0.81
CA VAL A 508 -31.57 8.48 2.08
C VAL A 508 -32.49 7.29 1.85
N LYS A 509 -32.42 6.28 2.72
CA LYS A 509 -33.33 5.14 2.70
C LYS A 509 -34.77 5.63 2.88
N LEU A 510 -35.42 5.92 1.76
CA LEU A 510 -36.81 6.38 1.72
C LEU A 510 -37.69 5.65 0.71
N LYS A 511 -37.10 4.88 -0.21
CA LYS A 511 -37.84 3.99 -1.11
C LYS A 511 -38.03 2.57 -0.54
N SER A 512 -38.06 2.41 0.78
CA SER A 512 -38.56 1.17 1.37
C SER A 512 -40.06 1.05 1.05
N PRO A 513 -40.60 -0.15 0.74
CA PRO A 513 -42.05 -0.36 0.70
C PRO A 513 -42.74 0.12 1.99
N ASP A 514 -42.01 0.08 3.11
CA ASP A 514 -42.45 0.54 4.43
C ASP A 514 -42.73 2.04 4.49
N TYR A 515 -42.18 2.82 3.55
CA TYR A 515 -42.23 4.28 3.52
C TYR A 515 -42.93 4.84 2.28
N LYS A 516 -43.61 3.96 1.53
CA LYS A 516 -44.19 4.27 0.21
C LYS A 516 -45.20 5.45 0.21
N ASN A 517 -45.74 5.81 1.37
CA ASN A 517 -46.67 6.94 1.55
C ASN A 517 -46.30 7.82 2.75
N VAL A 518 -45.05 7.76 3.19
CA VAL A 518 -44.52 8.49 4.35
C VAL A 518 -43.62 9.60 3.80
N SER A 519 -43.65 10.78 4.42
CA SER A 519 -42.77 11.86 3.98
C SER A 519 -41.29 11.50 4.19
N GLU A 520 -40.42 12.13 3.41
CA GLU A 520 -38.96 12.00 3.50
C GLU A 520 -38.46 12.14 4.94
N GLU A 521 -38.96 13.14 5.63
CA GLU A 521 -38.60 13.46 7.01
C GLU A 521 -39.10 12.40 8.00
N GLU A 522 -40.36 11.99 7.90
CA GLU A 522 -40.95 10.98 8.79
C GLU A 522 -40.32 9.60 8.61
N ALA A 523 -39.94 9.24 7.38
CA ALA A 523 -39.34 7.95 7.13
C ALA A 523 -37.84 7.93 7.39
N VAL A 524 -37.16 9.08 7.35
CA VAL A 524 -35.83 9.24 7.98
C VAL A 524 -35.91 9.10 9.48
N GLU A 525 -36.89 9.75 10.11
CA GLU A 525 -37.07 9.70 11.55
C GLU A 525 -37.41 8.26 12.00
N ASP A 526 -38.34 7.58 11.33
CA ASP A 526 -38.63 6.17 11.59
C ASP A 526 -37.43 5.26 11.28
N PHE A 527 -36.68 5.51 10.20
CA PHE A 527 -35.51 4.71 9.86
C PHE A 527 -34.38 4.89 10.88
N LEU A 528 -34.14 6.11 11.37
CA LEU A 528 -33.20 6.40 12.44
C LEU A 528 -33.67 5.79 13.77
N LEU A 529 -34.97 5.84 14.06
CA LEU A 529 -35.55 5.18 15.22
C LEU A 529 -35.38 3.65 15.14
N ARG A 530 -35.60 3.04 13.97
CA ARG A 530 -35.33 1.62 13.72
C ARG A 530 -33.85 1.30 13.86
N LEU A 531 -32.96 2.16 13.36
CA LEU A 531 -31.52 2.01 13.56
C LEU A 531 -31.17 2.03 15.04
N GLU A 532 -31.74 2.94 15.83
CA GLU A 532 -31.54 2.93 17.29
C GLU A 532 -32.06 1.66 17.94
N LEU A 533 -33.23 1.17 17.53
CA LEU A 533 -33.79 -0.09 18.04
C LEU A 533 -32.93 -1.29 17.64
N TYR A 534 -32.44 -1.32 16.40
CA TYR A 534 -31.52 -2.35 15.93
C TYR A 534 -30.20 -2.28 16.67
N VAL A 535 -29.64 -1.08 16.91
CA VAL A 535 -28.40 -0.89 17.69
C VAL A 535 -28.59 -1.32 19.13
N LYS A 536 -29.74 -1.03 19.75
CA LYS A 536 -30.09 -1.49 21.11
C LYS A 536 -30.17 -3.01 21.21
N GLN A 537 -30.57 -3.68 20.12
CA GLN A 537 -30.64 -5.15 20.03
C GLN A 537 -29.42 -5.76 19.33
N TYR A 538 -28.46 -4.94 18.86
CA TYR A 538 -27.36 -5.39 18.05
C TYR A 538 -26.31 -6.01 18.96
N GLU A 539 -26.31 -7.34 18.97
CA GLU A 539 -25.27 -8.12 19.61
C GLU A 539 -24.23 -8.47 18.53
N PRO A 540 -23.06 -7.79 18.50
CA PRO A 540 -22.03 -8.17 17.57
C PRO A 540 -21.54 -9.57 17.92
N ILE A 541 -21.27 -10.40 16.90
CA ILE A 541 -20.75 -11.76 17.09
C ILE A 541 -19.62 -11.73 18.13
N ASP A 542 -19.77 -12.40 19.26
CA ASP A 542 -18.74 -12.43 20.29
C ASP A 542 -17.66 -13.45 19.91
N ASP A 543 -16.64 -12.94 19.23
CA ASP A 543 -15.50 -13.72 18.76
C ASP A 543 -14.61 -14.26 19.88
N LYS A 544 -14.86 -13.88 21.14
CA LYS A 544 -13.98 -14.16 22.27
C LYS A 544 -14.55 -15.19 23.25
N ILE A 545 -15.84 -15.12 23.58
CA ILE A 545 -16.39 -15.91 24.69
C ILE A 545 -17.46 -16.88 24.22
N THR A 546 -18.63 -16.41 23.79
CA THR A 546 -19.79 -17.26 23.50
C THR A 546 -19.74 -17.87 22.09
N GLU A 547 -19.28 -17.11 21.09
CA GLU A 547 -19.37 -17.48 19.68
C GLU A 547 -17.99 -17.75 19.04
N LYS A 548 -16.95 -17.90 19.87
CA LYS A 548 -15.56 -18.24 19.46
C LYS A 548 -15.42 -19.53 18.64
N HIS A 549 -16.48 -20.32 18.49
CA HIS A 549 -16.51 -21.55 17.71
C HIS A 549 -17.05 -21.38 16.29
N TYR A 550 -17.67 -20.25 15.98
CA TYR A 550 -18.18 -19.93 14.65
C TYR A 550 -17.07 -19.60 13.66
N SER A 551 -17.36 -19.82 12.38
CA SER A 551 -16.52 -19.40 11.25
C SER A 551 -17.15 -18.17 10.64
N PHE A 552 -16.49 -17.01 10.72
CA PHE A 552 -17.04 -15.75 10.24
C PHE A 552 -15.96 -14.80 9.72
N ILE A 553 -16.42 -13.81 8.96
CA ILE A 553 -15.69 -12.58 8.68
C ILE A 553 -16.51 -11.40 9.17
N LYS A 554 -15.94 -10.57 10.04
CA LYS A 554 -16.51 -9.26 10.36
C LYS A 554 -15.87 -8.23 9.46
N ILE A 555 -16.70 -7.55 8.69
CA ILE A 555 -16.29 -6.46 7.82
C ILE A 555 -16.65 -5.16 8.53
N TYR A 556 -15.64 -4.42 8.94
CA TYR A 556 -15.81 -3.14 9.60
C TYR A 556 -15.67 -2.05 8.55
N ASN A 557 -16.53 -1.03 8.68
CA ASN A 557 -16.50 0.19 7.88
C ASN A 557 -16.38 -0.09 6.37
N CYS A 558 -17.26 -0.95 5.85
CA CYS A 558 -17.33 -1.25 4.40
C CYS A 558 -16.00 -1.74 3.79
N GLY A 559 -15.21 -2.51 4.55
CA GLY A 559 -14.01 -3.16 4.03
C GLY A 559 -12.70 -2.49 4.42
N GLU A 560 -12.73 -1.50 5.33
CA GLU A 560 -11.49 -0.93 5.88
C GLU A 560 -10.77 -1.91 6.82
N ARG A 561 -11.54 -2.76 7.51
CA ARG A 561 -10.97 -3.76 8.41
C ARG A 561 -11.76 -5.04 8.37
N PHE A 562 -11.05 -6.15 8.41
CA PHE A 562 -11.63 -7.48 8.40
C PHE A 562 -11.14 -8.25 9.62
N LEU A 563 -12.05 -8.87 10.37
CA LEU A 563 -11.70 -9.88 11.36
C LEU A 563 -12.20 -11.23 10.85
N VAL A 564 -11.28 -12.13 10.58
CA VAL A 564 -11.57 -13.45 10.01
C VAL A 564 -11.28 -14.51 11.06
N HIS A 565 -12.25 -15.37 11.35
CA HIS A 565 -12.12 -16.38 12.41
C HIS A 565 -12.52 -17.77 11.91
N LYS A 566 -11.72 -18.79 12.27
CA LYS A 566 -11.96 -20.23 12.05
C LYS A 566 -12.38 -20.64 10.62
N ILE A 567 -11.82 -20.00 9.62
CA ILE A 567 -11.90 -20.42 8.21
C ILE A 567 -11.16 -21.75 8.04
N ARG A 568 -11.90 -22.82 7.72
CA ARG A 568 -11.38 -24.20 7.69
C ARG A 568 -11.62 -24.92 6.35
N GLY A 569 -12.11 -24.20 5.34
CA GLY A 569 -12.38 -24.77 4.03
C GLY A 569 -12.05 -23.80 2.89
N THR A 570 -11.74 -24.37 1.72
CA THR A 570 -11.31 -23.64 0.52
C THR A 570 -12.34 -22.59 0.07
N ILE A 571 -13.64 -22.90 0.20
CA ILE A 571 -14.72 -21.97 -0.17
C ILE A 571 -14.72 -20.77 0.78
N GLN A 572 -14.60 -20.99 2.09
CA GLN A 572 -14.60 -19.93 3.09
C GLN A 572 -13.39 -18.99 2.89
N SER A 573 -12.20 -19.54 2.57
CA SER A 573 -11.01 -18.72 2.27
C SER A 573 -11.19 -17.87 1.01
N ARG A 574 -11.83 -18.42 -0.04
CA ARG A 574 -12.12 -17.66 -1.27
C ARG A 574 -13.15 -16.57 -1.04
N VAL A 575 -14.19 -16.82 -0.24
CA VAL A 575 -15.18 -15.80 0.13
C VAL A 575 -14.54 -14.67 0.93
N VAL A 576 -13.68 -15.00 1.90
CA VAL A 576 -12.92 -13.99 2.66
C VAL A 576 -12.01 -13.19 1.73
N TYR A 577 -11.25 -13.86 0.86
CA TYR A 577 -10.38 -13.19 -0.10
C TYR A 577 -11.19 -12.26 -1.03
N PHE A 578 -12.32 -12.71 -1.56
CA PHE A 578 -13.19 -11.89 -2.39
C PHE A 578 -13.69 -10.65 -1.62
N LEU A 579 -14.28 -10.83 -0.44
CA LEU A 579 -14.82 -9.74 0.38
C LEU A 579 -13.74 -8.76 0.86
N MET A 580 -12.50 -9.21 1.01
CA MET A 580 -11.36 -8.35 1.35
C MET A 580 -10.83 -7.52 0.18
N ASN A 581 -11.10 -7.94 -1.06
CA ASN A 581 -10.60 -7.29 -2.28
C ASN A 581 -11.73 -6.64 -3.10
N MET A 582 -12.96 -6.70 -2.61
CA MET A 582 -14.13 -6.08 -3.23
C MET A 582 -14.22 -4.62 -2.78
N HIS A 583 -14.27 -3.70 -3.74
CA HIS A 583 -14.51 -2.29 -3.44
C HIS A 583 -16.01 -2.04 -3.20
N VAL A 584 -16.34 -1.58 -2.00
CA VAL A 584 -17.74 -1.33 -1.57
C VAL A 584 -18.23 0.07 -1.97
N LEU A 585 -17.38 0.84 -2.67
CA LEU A 585 -17.65 2.20 -3.17
C LEU A 585 -17.62 2.21 -4.71
N GLN A 586 -18.55 2.91 -5.37
CA GLN A 586 -18.74 2.87 -6.84
C GLN A 586 -17.70 3.72 -7.62
N ARG A 587 -17.38 3.28 -8.84
CA ARG A 587 -16.32 3.78 -9.75
C ARG A 587 -16.63 3.43 -11.23
N THR A 588 -15.77 3.86 -12.17
CA THR A 588 -16.00 3.73 -13.64
C THR A 588 -14.77 3.13 -14.36
N ILE A 589 -14.97 2.09 -15.18
CA ILE A 589 -13.93 1.41 -15.97
C ILE A 589 -14.16 1.69 -17.46
N TYR A 590 -13.12 2.09 -18.20
CA TYR A 590 -13.18 2.38 -19.63
C TYR A 590 -12.69 1.20 -20.45
N LEU A 591 -13.39 0.93 -21.55
CA LEU A 591 -13.10 -0.23 -22.38
C LEU A 591 -13.39 0.10 -23.83
N THR A 592 -12.40 -0.07 -24.70
CA THR A 592 -12.55 0.11 -26.15
C THR A 592 -11.96 -1.07 -26.89
N ARG A 593 -12.47 -1.28 -28.11
CA ARG A 593 -11.78 -2.13 -29.07
C ARG A 593 -10.62 -1.36 -29.71
N HIS A 594 -9.59 -2.08 -30.17
CA HIS A 594 -8.59 -1.53 -31.09
C HIS A 594 -9.23 -0.95 -32.37
N GLY A 595 -8.56 0.00 -33.00
CA GLY A 595 -8.94 0.60 -34.28
C GLY A 595 -8.94 -0.42 -35.43
N GLU A 596 -9.59 -0.05 -36.54
CA GLU A 596 -9.70 -0.91 -37.72
C GLU A 596 -8.31 -1.25 -38.28
N SER A 597 -8.01 -2.54 -38.40
CA SER A 597 -6.77 -3.02 -39.02
C SER A 597 -6.96 -3.40 -40.49
N GLU A 598 -5.86 -3.52 -41.24
CA GLU A 598 -5.91 -3.99 -42.63
C GLU A 598 -6.65 -5.34 -42.75
N MET A 599 -6.41 -6.25 -41.80
CA MET A 599 -7.15 -7.52 -41.74
C MET A 599 -8.63 -7.36 -41.41
N ASN A 600 -9.07 -6.28 -40.76
CA ASN A 600 -10.48 -5.99 -40.55
C ASN A 600 -11.16 -5.51 -41.84
N VAL A 601 -10.46 -4.69 -42.65
CA VAL A 601 -10.92 -4.29 -44.00
C VAL A 601 -11.12 -5.51 -44.88
N GLU A 602 -10.19 -6.47 -44.81
CA GLU A 602 -10.28 -7.76 -45.49
C GLU A 602 -11.26 -8.75 -44.84
N GLN A 603 -11.92 -8.37 -43.73
CA GLN A 603 -12.86 -9.19 -42.95
C GLN A 603 -12.27 -10.53 -42.44
N ARG A 604 -10.96 -10.56 -42.18
CA ARG A 604 -10.26 -11.73 -41.66
C ARG A 604 -10.44 -11.87 -40.14
N ILE A 605 -10.51 -13.12 -39.69
CA ILE A 605 -10.65 -13.51 -38.28
C ILE A 605 -9.26 -13.59 -37.64
N GLY A 606 -9.07 -12.90 -36.51
CA GLY A 606 -7.79 -12.90 -35.78
C GLY A 606 -6.66 -12.17 -36.51
N GLY A 607 -5.43 -12.61 -36.28
CA GLY A 607 -4.24 -12.03 -36.88
C GLY A 607 -3.68 -10.81 -36.18
N ASP A 608 -2.51 -10.40 -36.66
CA ASP A 608 -1.75 -9.25 -36.17
C ASP A 608 -1.33 -8.41 -37.37
N SER A 609 -1.89 -7.20 -37.48
CA SER A 609 -1.73 -6.34 -38.65
C SER A 609 -1.75 -4.88 -38.24
N PRO A 610 -1.07 -4.00 -38.99
CA PRO A 610 -1.16 -2.57 -38.75
C PRO A 610 -2.58 -2.04 -39.00
N LEU A 611 -2.81 -0.82 -38.51
CA LEU A 611 -4.07 -0.11 -38.70
C LEU A 611 -4.31 0.27 -40.17
N SER A 612 -5.57 0.21 -40.60
CA SER A 612 -6.02 0.79 -41.88
C SER A 612 -5.94 2.32 -41.82
N PRO A 613 -6.06 3.04 -42.95
CA PRO A 613 -6.16 4.50 -42.93
C PRO A 613 -7.30 5.03 -42.04
N ALA A 614 -8.44 4.31 -41.99
CA ALA A 614 -9.54 4.63 -41.10
C ALA A 614 -9.18 4.31 -39.63
N GLY A 615 -8.46 3.23 -39.35
CA GLY A 615 -7.94 2.90 -38.03
C GLY A 615 -6.92 3.91 -37.48
N ILE A 616 -6.06 4.45 -38.35
CA ILE A 616 -5.11 5.52 -37.99
C ILE A 616 -5.87 6.80 -37.65
N THR A 617 -6.91 7.13 -38.42
CA THR A 617 -7.81 8.25 -38.12
C THR A 617 -8.54 8.01 -36.79
N TYR A 618 -9.07 6.80 -36.55
CA TYR A 618 -9.68 6.44 -35.27
C TYR A 618 -8.71 6.57 -34.12
N THR A 619 -7.43 6.24 -34.31
CA THR A 619 -6.40 6.39 -33.29
C THR A 619 -6.15 7.85 -32.95
N GLU A 620 -6.19 8.75 -33.93
CA GLU A 620 -6.12 10.19 -33.70
C GLU A 620 -7.34 10.68 -32.94
N VAL A 621 -8.54 10.24 -33.33
CA VAL A 621 -9.80 10.62 -32.68
C VAL A 621 -9.88 10.03 -31.27
N LEU A 622 -9.46 8.79 -31.05
CA LEU A 622 -9.44 8.13 -29.75
C LEU A 622 -8.39 8.76 -28.85
N ALA A 623 -7.19 9.05 -29.37
CA ALA A 623 -6.18 9.80 -28.64
C ALA A 623 -6.68 11.18 -28.26
N GLN A 624 -7.37 11.86 -29.16
CA GLN A 624 -8.00 13.14 -28.90
C GLN A 624 -9.16 12.99 -27.90
N TYR A 625 -9.98 11.95 -27.99
CA TYR A 625 -11.08 11.66 -27.07
C TYR A 625 -10.55 11.38 -25.65
N ILE A 626 -9.58 10.47 -25.51
CA ILE A 626 -8.95 10.18 -24.21
C ILE A 626 -8.21 11.41 -23.67
N ALA A 627 -7.56 12.18 -24.53
CA ALA A 627 -6.97 13.46 -24.15
C ALA A 627 -8.04 14.47 -23.68
N ASN A 628 -9.23 14.47 -24.28
CA ASN A 628 -10.36 15.33 -23.93
C ASN A 628 -11.06 14.88 -22.63
N GLU A 629 -11.25 13.57 -22.42
CA GLU A 629 -11.86 12.99 -21.20
C GLU A 629 -10.98 13.22 -19.95
N ASN A 630 -9.67 13.40 -20.16
CA ASN A 630 -8.72 13.81 -19.13
C ASN A 630 -8.80 12.91 -17.87
N ILE A 631 -8.91 11.60 -18.10
CA ILE A 631 -9.10 10.57 -17.07
C ILE A 631 -7.82 10.48 -16.23
N LYS A 632 -7.94 10.73 -14.93
CA LYS A 632 -6.79 10.77 -14.02
C LYS A 632 -6.27 9.37 -13.73
N ASP A 633 -4.94 9.23 -13.76
CA ASP A 633 -4.22 8.00 -13.47
C ASP A 633 -4.71 6.86 -14.38
N LEU A 634 -5.17 7.24 -15.59
CA LEU A 634 -5.62 6.29 -16.59
C LEU A 634 -4.44 5.40 -16.99
N ILE A 635 -4.57 4.14 -16.62
CA ILE A 635 -3.70 3.11 -17.16
C ILE A 635 -4.37 2.56 -18.41
N VAL A 636 -3.66 2.60 -19.52
CA VAL A 636 -4.11 1.97 -20.74
C VAL A 636 -3.59 0.55 -20.73
N TRP A 637 -4.48 -0.43 -20.68
CA TRP A 637 -4.10 -1.82 -20.88
C TRP A 637 -4.42 -2.22 -22.30
N THR A 638 -3.40 -2.50 -23.10
CA THR A 638 -3.60 -3.04 -24.45
C THR A 638 -3.49 -4.55 -24.43
N SER A 639 -4.08 -5.20 -25.43
CA SER A 639 -3.58 -6.51 -25.83
C SER A 639 -2.13 -6.42 -26.33
N ALA A 640 -1.48 -7.57 -26.50
CA ALA A 640 -0.13 -7.68 -27.06
C ALA A 640 -0.10 -7.73 -28.59
N ARG A 641 -1.21 -7.39 -29.26
CA ARG A 641 -1.30 -7.34 -30.73
C ARG A 641 -0.97 -5.93 -31.23
N GLN A 642 -0.29 -5.86 -32.38
CA GLN A 642 0.17 -4.62 -33.01
C GLN A 642 -0.98 -3.64 -33.19
N GLN A 643 -2.14 -4.06 -33.70
CA GLN A 643 -3.29 -3.15 -33.88
C GLN A 643 -3.76 -2.49 -32.58
N ALA A 644 -3.71 -3.18 -31.43
CA ALA A 644 -4.11 -2.60 -30.14
C ALA A 644 -3.05 -1.64 -29.59
N ILE A 645 -1.77 -1.96 -29.81
CA ILE A 645 -0.63 -1.11 -29.45
C ILE A 645 -0.62 0.15 -30.33
N ASP A 646 -0.80 0.01 -31.65
CA ASP A 646 -0.88 1.11 -32.61
C ASP A 646 -2.06 2.02 -32.29
N THR A 647 -3.21 1.45 -31.89
CA THR A 647 -4.37 2.21 -31.42
C THR A 647 -4.07 3.01 -30.15
N ALA A 648 -3.18 2.51 -29.31
CA ALA A 648 -2.71 3.21 -28.12
C ALA A 648 -1.56 4.18 -28.42
N ALA A 649 -0.89 4.07 -29.57
CA ALA A 649 0.40 4.74 -29.82
C ALA A 649 0.30 6.28 -29.80
N LYS A 650 -0.86 6.83 -30.14
CA LYS A 650 -1.12 8.28 -30.04
C LYS A 650 -1.78 8.68 -28.72
N ILE A 651 -2.24 7.72 -27.92
CA ILE A 651 -2.81 7.98 -26.59
C ILE A 651 -1.67 8.28 -25.63
N ASN A 652 -1.68 9.48 -25.09
CA ASN A 652 -0.65 9.93 -24.17
C ASN A 652 -0.93 9.44 -22.73
N ALA A 653 -0.88 8.12 -22.50
CA ALA A 653 -1.08 7.50 -21.19
C ALA A 653 -0.18 6.27 -21.00
N PRO A 654 0.20 5.94 -19.74
CA PRO A 654 0.96 4.74 -19.44
C PRO A 654 0.24 3.52 -20.00
N THR A 655 0.87 2.92 -21.00
CA THR A 655 0.30 1.80 -21.72
C THR A 655 1.05 0.53 -21.33
N GLU A 656 0.33 -0.40 -20.73
CA GLU A 656 0.83 -1.73 -20.41
C GLU A 656 0.19 -2.74 -21.35
N SER A 657 1.04 -3.58 -21.95
CA SER A 657 0.56 -4.63 -22.82
C SER A 657 0.40 -5.92 -22.04
N LEU A 658 -0.86 -6.36 -21.91
CA LEU A 658 -1.22 -7.58 -21.20
C LEU A 658 -1.61 -8.66 -22.22
N LYS A 659 -0.84 -9.74 -22.26
CA LYS A 659 -1.19 -10.93 -23.05
C LYS A 659 -2.57 -11.49 -22.67
N ALA A 660 -2.98 -11.30 -21.41
CA ALA A 660 -4.30 -11.70 -20.92
C ALA A 660 -5.46 -10.91 -21.56
N LEU A 661 -5.21 -9.77 -22.23
CA LEU A 661 -6.18 -9.01 -23.00
C LEU A 661 -6.19 -9.33 -24.50
N ASN A 662 -5.36 -10.29 -24.95
CA ASN A 662 -5.44 -10.80 -26.31
C ASN A 662 -6.82 -11.37 -26.59
N GLY A 663 -7.31 -11.11 -27.80
CA GLY A 663 -8.57 -11.65 -28.30
C GLY A 663 -8.57 -13.16 -28.28
N ILE A 664 -9.76 -13.75 -28.39
CA ILE A 664 -9.92 -15.21 -28.48
C ILE A 664 -8.97 -15.73 -29.55
N ASN A 665 -8.12 -16.68 -29.18
CA ASN A 665 -7.30 -17.38 -30.14
C ASN A 665 -8.23 -18.12 -31.13
N PRO A 666 -8.27 -17.74 -32.42
CA PRO A 666 -9.19 -18.32 -33.38
C PRO A 666 -8.76 -19.71 -33.85
N GLY A 667 -7.56 -20.17 -33.49
CA GLY A 667 -7.02 -21.46 -33.90
C GLY A 667 -6.94 -21.57 -35.42
N MET A 668 -7.49 -22.65 -35.97
CA MET A 668 -7.50 -22.90 -37.42
C MET A 668 -8.26 -21.86 -38.26
N PHE A 669 -9.03 -20.95 -37.65
CA PHE A 669 -9.73 -19.87 -38.37
C PHE A 669 -8.88 -18.59 -38.54
N GLU A 670 -7.66 -18.56 -37.98
CA GLU A 670 -6.78 -17.39 -38.11
C GLU A 670 -6.53 -17.02 -39.58
N GLY A 671 -6.81 -15.77 -39.93
CA GLY A 671 -6.59 -15.22 -41.27
C GLY A 671 -7.68 -15.52 -42.30
N LEU A 672 -8.74 -16.28 -41.97
CA LEU A 672 -9.85 -16.56 -42.88
C LEU A 672 -11.00 -15.55 -42.70
N THR A 673 -11.79 -15.31 -43.74
CA THR A 673 -13.05 -14.58 -43.63
C THR A 673 -14.18 -15.47 -43.11
N TYR A 674 -15.23 -14.91 -42.51
CA TYR A 674 -16.39 -15.71 -42.07
C TYR A 674 -17.06 -16.46 -43.23
N ARG A 675 -17.02 -15.90 -44.45
CA ARG A 675 -17.48 -16.58 -45.67
C ARG A 675 -16.61 -17.80 -45.98
N GLU A 676 -15.29 -17.65 -45.97
CA GLU A 676 -14.37 -18.78 -46.18
C GLU A 676 -14.50 -19.83 -45.09
N VAL A 677 -14.74 -19.45 -43.83
CA VAL A 677 -15.01 -20.43 -42.75
C VAL A 677 -16.33 -21.15 -42.98
N ALA A 678 -17.40 -20.45 -43.39
CA ALA A 678 -18.68 -21.08 -43.71
C ALA A 678 -18.58 -22.03 -44.93
N GLU A 679 -17.76 -21.68 -45.92
CA GLU A 679 -17.54 -22.50 -47.12
C GLU A 679 -16.60 -23.69 -46.86
N ARG A 680 -15.50 -23.49 -46.10
CA ARG A 680 -14.48 -24.52 -45.85
C ARG A 680 -14.78 -25.40 -44.64
N TYR A 681 -15.46 -24.86 -43.63
CA TYR A 681 -15.76 -25.51 -42.36
C TYR A 681 -17.23 -25.30 -41.94
N PRO A 682 -18.21 -25.70 -42.76
CA PRO A 682 -19.64 -25.44 -42.52
C PRO A 682 -20.15 -26.04 -41.21
N GLU A 683 -19.66 -27.22 -40.82
CA GLU A 683 -20.06 -27.89 -39.58
C GLU A 683 -19.60 -27.14 -38.34
N GLU A 684 -18.35 -26.66 -38.37
CA GLU A 684 -17.75 -25.86 -37.31
C GLU A 684 -18.38 -24.46 -37.22
N PHE A 685 -18.67 -23.84 -38.36
CA PHE A 685 -19.39 -22.57 -38.43
C PHE A 685 -20.79 -22.69 -37.80
N ALA A 686 -21.52 -23.77 -38.11
CA ALA A 686 -22.81 -24.06 -37.49
C ALA A 686 -22.69 -24.42 -36.00
N ALA A 687 -21.62 -25.12 -35.59
CA ALA A 687 -21.38 -25.47 -34.18
C ALA A 687 -21.15 -24.23 -33.31
N ARG A 688 -20.44 -23.23 -33.84
CA ARG A 688 -20.27 -21.93 -33.19
C ARG A 688 -21.60 -21.26 -32.90
N ASP A 689 -22.51 -21.23 -33.88
CA ASP A 689 -23.80 -20.53 -33.73
C ASP A 689 -24.73 -21.24 -32.74
N ARG A 690 -24.57 -22.56 -32.54
CA ARG A 690 -25.32 -23.33 -31.53
C ARG A 690 -24.92 -23.03 -30.09
N SER A 691 -23.64 -22.74 -29.83
CA SER A 691 -23.14 -22.48 -28.47
C SER A 691 -21.92 -21.58 -28.47
N LYS A 692 -22.18 -20.28 -28.70
CA LYS A 692 -21.12 -19.27 -28.83
C LYS A 692 -20.19 -19.18 -27.62
N TYR A 693 -20.69 -19.46 -26.42
CA TYR A 693 -19.92 -19.31 -25.19
C TYR A 693 -18.90 -20.46 -24.96
N TYR A 694 -19.30 -21.70 -25.25
CA TYR A 694 -18.46 -22.90 -25.02
C TYR A 694 -17.76 -23.41 -26.27
N TYR A 695 -18.17 -22.96 -27.44
CA TYR A 695 -17.55 -23.39 -28.69
C TYR A 695 -16.09 -22.99 -28.73
N ARG A 696 -15.25 -23.97 -29.02
CA ARG A 696 -13.80 -23.85 -29.17
C ARG A 696 -13.42 -24.30 -30.57
N SER A 697 -12.90 -23.38 -31.39
CA SER A 697 -12.34 -23.78 -32.68
C SER A 697 -11.10 -24.66 -32.47
N PRO A 698 -10.79 -25.60 -33.38
CA PRO A 698 -9.60 -26.44 -33.25
C PRO A 698 -8.31 -25.62 -33.13
N GLY A 699 -7.54 -25.85 -32.06
CA GLY A 699 -6.33 -25.09 -31.71
C GLY A 699 -6.58 -23.69 -31.11
N GLY A 700 -7.85 -23.32 -30.89
CA GLY A 700 -8.29 -22.03 -30.38
C GLY A 700 -8.83 -22.03 -28.94
N GLU A 701 -9.38 -20.90 -28.54
CA GLU A 701 -10.07 -20.65 -27.27
C GLU A 701 -11.59 -20.54 -27.45
N SER A 702 -12.34 -20.89 -26.41
CA SER A 702 -13.76 -20.50 -26.26
C SER A 702 -13.91 -19.22 -25.43
N TYR A 703 -15.12 -18.64 -25.35
CA TYR A 703 -15.39 -17.53 -24.42
C TYR A 703 -15.22 -17.98 -22.96
N HIS A 704 -15.53 -19.23 -22.63
CA HIS A 704 -15.29 -19.79 -21.30
C HIS A 704 -13.81 -19.76 -20.90
N ASP A 705 -12.91 -20.16 -21.82
CA ASP A 705 -11.46 -20.14 -21.57
C ASP A 705 -10.93 -18.72 -21.42
N LEU A 706 -11.48 -17.80 -22.23
CA LEU A 706 -11.17 -16.38 -22.13
C LEU A 706 -11.57 -15.81 -20.76
N VAL A 707 -12.75 -16.14 -20.23
CA VAL A 707 -13.17 -15.69 -18.88
C VAL A 707 -12.22 -16.20 -17.81
N ALA A 708 -11.79 -17.47 -17.87
CA ALA A 708 -10.83 -18.02 -16.93
C ALA A 708 -9.46 -17.31 -17.01
N ARG A 709 -8.98 -17.00 -18.22
CA ARG A 709 -7.76 -16.22 -18.43
C ARG A 709 -7.88 -14.77 -17.94
N LEU A 710 -9.08 -14.21 -18.00
CA LEU A 710 -9.38 -12.89 -17.48
C LEU A 710 -9.63 -12.87 -15.97
N GLU A 711 -9.75 -14.00 -15.26
CA GLU A 711 -10.03 -14.01 -13.81
C GLU A 711 -9.05 -13.13 -13.01
N PRO A 712 -7.71 -13.23 -13.16
CA PRO A 712 -6.79 -12.35 -12.44
C PRO A 712 -6.90 -10.89 -12.89
N VAL A 713 -7.20 -10.65 -14.17
CA VAL A 713 -7.40 -9.32 -14.73
C VAL A 713 -8.67 -8.70 -14.17
N ILE A 714 -9.75 -9.47 -14.04
CA ILE A 714 -11.02 -9.05 -13.46
C ILE A 714 -10.84 -8.78 -11.96
N MET A 715 -10.08 -9.59 -11.24
CA MET A 715 -9.76 -9.31 -9.83
C MET A 715 -8.94 -8.03 -9.66
N GLU A 716 -8.01 -7.76 -10.57
CA GLU A 716 -7.26 -6.50 -10.58
C GLU A 716 -8.12 -5.33 -11.09
N LEU A 717 -9.05 -5.55 -12.03
CA LEU A 717 -10.08 -4.57 -12.40
C LEU A 717 -11.01 -4.31 -11.21
N GLU A 718 -11.26 -5.31 -10.37
CA GLU A 718 -12.02 -5.18 -9.13
C GLU A 718 -11.31 -4.29 -8.09
N ARG A 719 -10.02 -4.04 -8.30
CA ARG A 719 -9.16 -3.19 -7.46
C ARG A 719 -8.74 -1.89 -8.14
N ALA A 720 -8.70 -1.87 -9.48
CA ALA A 720 -8.18 -0.76 -10.28
C ALA A 720 -9.13 0.43 -10.25
N GLU A 721 -8.61 1.63 -10.02
CA GLU A 721 -9.43 2.82 -9.93
C GLU A 721 -9.93 3.31 -11.30
N ASN A 722 -9.02 3.66 -12.22
CA ASN A 722 -9.33 4.18 -13.56
C ASN A 722 -8.45 3.52 -14.62
N LEU A 723 -9.09 2.83 -15.56
CA LEU A 723 -8.38 1.99 -16.52
C LEU A 723 -9.08 2.03 -17.87
N LEU A 724 -8.31 2.12 -18.95
CA LEU A 724 -8.75 1.95 -20.33
C LEU A 724 -8.21 0.63 -20.88
N GLY A 725 -9.07 -0.37 -20.99
CA GLY A 725 -8.71 -1.58 -21.72
C GLY A 725 -8.89 -1.40 -23.22
N ILE A 726 -7.81 -1.41 -23.99
CA ILE A 726 -7.83 -1.49 -25.47
C ILE A 726 -7.63 -2.95 -25.85
N CYS A 727 -8.75 -3.62 -26.09
CA CYS A 727 -8.75 -5.05 -26.28
C CYS A 727 -9.54 -5.45 -27.53
N HIS A 728 -9.88 -6.72 -27.63
CA HIS A 728 -10.67 -7.23 -28.74
C HIS A 728 -12.12 -7.41 -28.29
N GLN A 729 -13.04 -7.46 -29.25
CA GLN A 729 -14.49 -7.50 -29.00
C GLN A 729 -14.93 -8.56 -27.96
N ALA A 730 -14.35 -9.76 -28.01
CA ALA A 730 -14.70 -10.84 -27.08
C ALA A 730 -14.24 -10.54 -25.63
N VAL A 731 -13.04 -9.98 -25.46
CA VAL A 731 -12.48 -9.57 -24.16
C VAL A 731 -13.33 -8.45 -23.54
N ALA A 732 -13.71 -7.47 -24.37
CA ALA A 732 -14.54 -6.37 -23.93
C ALA A 732 -15.90 -6.84 -23.41
N ARG A 733 -16.54 -7.79 -24.12
CA ARG A 733 -17.82 -8.40 -23.70
C ARG A 733 -17.72 -9.11 -22.36
N CYS A 734 -16.66 -9.91 -22.15
CA CYS A 734 -16.49 -10.64 -20.88
C CYS A 734 -16.30 -9.71 -19.69
N ILE A 735 -15.53 -8.62 -19.83
CA ILE A 735 -15.33 -7.63 -18.76
C ILE A 735 -16.64 -6.86 -18.47
N LEU A 736 -17.38 -6.44 -19.51
CA LEU A 736 -18.66 -5.74 -19.33
C LEU A 736 -19.74 -6.63 -18.73
N ALA A 737 -19.83 -7.90 -19.15
CA ALA A 737 -20.78 -8.86 -18.59
C ALA A 737 -20.57 -9.02 -17.08
N TYR A 738 -19.32 -9.04 -16.62
CA TYR A 738 -18.98 -9.09 -15.22
C TYR A 738 -19.40 -7.83 -14.43
N PHE A 739 -19.04 -6.62 -14.87
CA PHE A 739 -19.35 -5.38 -14.12
C PHE A 739 -20.81 -4.90 -14.23
N LEU A 740 -21.56 -5.38 -15.21
CA LEU A 740 -22.99 -5.06 -15.39
C LEU A 740 -23.93 -6.14 -14.83
N ASP A 741 -23.38 -7.19 -14.22
CA ASP A 741 -24.11 -8.37 -13.72
C ASP A 741 -24.98 -9.05 -14.79
N LYS A 742 -24.36 -9.31 -15.96
CA LYS A 742 -25.00 -9.94 -17.13
C LYS A 742 -24.29 -11.25 -17.49
N ASP A 743 -24.98 -12.16 -18.17
CA ASP A 743 -24.39 -13.42 -18.66
C ASP A 743 -23.35 -13.15 -19.78
N PRO A 744 -22.09 -13.60 -19.66
CA PRO A 744 -21.06 -13.42 -20.68
C PRO A 744 -21.32 -14.20 -22.00
N GLY A 745 -22.33 -15.07 -22.05
CA GLY A 745 -22.79 -15.75 -23.25
C GLY A 745 -23.79 -14.97 -24.13
N MET A 746 -24.32 -13.84 -23.66
CA MET A 746 -25.30 -12.99 -24.39
C MET A 746 -24.66 -11.94 -25.30
#